data_AF-A0A3S3RAL8-F1
#
_entry.id   AF-A0A3S3RAL8-F1
#
_cell.length_a   1.000
_cell.length_b   1.000
_cell.length_c   1.000
_cell.angle_alpha   90.00
_cell.angle_beta   90.00
_cell.angle_gamma   90.00
#
_symmetry.space_group_name_H-M   'P 1'
#
loop_
_entity.id
_entity.type
_entity.pdbx_description
1 polymer ?
#
loop_
_entity_poly.entity_id
_entity_poly.type
_entity_poly.pdbx_seq_one_letter_code
_entity_poly.pdbx_strand_id
1 'polypeptide(L)'
;MTNACLDDYDVEEMLAKVHSDVTHLEYECKKEKPEWSDVAKAFPGLNSIEIECYSYRADKSRLIDADFFVHFPALKQLIVRGCSVKLEGVDPANLSQLEKVNISSVLDAEYLSVFGDLPKLTHLKVSVQGKSLVFEAISASVLESVNFDLPSVELLDIDLKAVNSLRKLDLNDESYHFDKDTQLSVKRLSLPDSLDELRLSLPCVDGLPDSMLGDIPHMSKLEVYITAATLPEKMFGNLLSVDELTIRLKKPTPSLPAGLFSQLKRVDRLSLHLSNSPCNIACLLHDELTVTELALSNAEGVMSGLEQVKQPALEKIDLFGVSIDDLGFLNLCSKLQRLSLGYIQGLMDSAVFPQLPNLKELALYHCDGTELHPAIRTLSQVEQLTIQTCRLQTLGDLSAMSSLEKVFIDDVSMNRYPANPPELSGLLTLPAFKSLELTINPEEEGYNLDALAGLPSGSSVEISLYESGRRSEMLQKQLAILINADLTADQKRNYWRQLFPLKFPRELPTMDGRFYLTFMEGRYTPFKKQVLAWLRQVAESSVAKRPLDSNSCIFICGRSSFKSTEIKAKSAELGFSISKKLDDKVTHILLGSNPKGTAAIDPEQHLLVDDTALQQFFQQEAPQFLQQESAVDSGMIDSVLEMLNSPDEASHRVAIEMLAQGGVTSAMLMPLFLILKMTSDNGLRAQIKALLAGHGSELFQMAVNDRILFNTVRGDNGEGWVVGEGPMFKKLKGQLKKWGPELCFDFAKHYFDRYGEGLLLILTQKEDSPQRLAIISELVEGECLNWNKGCGFNGQLEGASEKRMTDSHRFPDIYMQHQNMLGEPKTRLPKTLPVSSKITELNLSNCYLGALPFGIELYTDVTKLSLRFNHLEDLPAKLVKLTELEELDLSYNHFDEFPKVLFKLKKLKRLDFRRPSQPDYRTGYGSDYESVAVPQAFRDAFPDCEIQED
;
A
#
# COMPACT_ATOMS: atom_id res chain seq x y z
N MET A 1 -12.03 -31.57 13.30
CA MET A 1 -12.28 -30.29 12.60
C MET A 1 -13.20 -30.62 11.43
N THR A 2 -14.26 -29.86 11.18
CA THR A 2 -15.19 -30.12 10.06
C THR A 2 -14.64 -29.71 8.70
N ASN A 3 -13.55 -28.94 8.70
CA ASN A 3 -12.90 -28.41 7.51
C ASN A 3 -11.45 -28.90 7.47
N ALA A 4 -10.95 -29.17 6.27
CA ALA A 4 -9.55 -29.44 5.99
C ALA A 4 -9.10 -28.62 4.78
N CYS A 5 -7.82 -28.26 4.74
CA CYS A 5 -7.17 -27.70 3.58
C CYS A 5 -6.11 -28.69 3.09
N LEU A 6 -6.08 -28.91 1.79
CA LEU A 6 -5.17 -29.81 1.11
C LEU A 6 -4.35 -28.97 0.13
N ASP A 7 -3.04 -28.93 0.32
CA ASP A 7 -2.10 -28.27 -0.58
C ASP A 7 -1.06 -29.27 -1.10
N ASP A 8 -0.36 -28.92 -2.18
CA ASP A 8 0.60 -29.83 -2.83
C ASP A 8 1.85 -30.19 -2.00
N TYR A 9 1.98 -29.69 -0.77
CA TYR A 9 3.07 -30.05 0.14
C TYR A 9 2.63 -31.15 1.11
N ASP A 10 1.37 -31.13 1.53
CA ASP A 10 0.85 -32.05 2.55
C ASP A 10 -0.08 -33.14 1.98
N VAL A 11 -0.36 -33.15 0.66
CA VAL A 11 -1.26 -34.11 0.00
C VAL A 11 -0.94 -35.57 0.34
N GLU A 12 0.32 -36.00 0.25
CA GLU A 12 0.68 -37.40 0.52
C GLU A 12 0.45 -37.80 1.98
N GLU A 13 0.78 -36.92 2.93
CA GLU A 13 0.57 -37.19 4.36
C GLU A 13 -0.92 -37.19 4.71
N MET A 14 -1.67 -36.24 4.17
CA MET A 14 -3.10 -36.10 4.43
C MET A 14 -3.89 -37.29 3.87
N LEU A 15 -3.56 -37.76 2.67
CA LEU A 15 -4.20 -38.93 2.04
C LEU A 15 -3.82 -40.27 2.69
N ALA A 16 -2.70 -40.33 3.42
CA ALA A 16 -2.29 -41.53 4.15
C ALA A 16 -3.15 -41.85 5.39
N LYS A 17 -4.00 -40.92 5.83
CA LYS A 17 -4.85 -41.04 7.03
C LYS A 17 -6.33 -40.89 6.66
N VAL A 18 -7.21 -41.49 7.47
CA VAL A 18 -8.66 -41.34 7.32
C VAL A 18 -9.17 -40.25 8.25
N HIS A 19 -9.84 -39.26 7.69
CA HIS A 19 -10.37 -38.07 8.37
C HIS A 19 -11.90 -38.07 8.34
N SER A 20 -12.53 -38.97 9.11
CA SER A 20 -13.99 -39.17 9.07
C SER A 20 -14.82 -37.98 9.53
N ASP A 21 -14.24 -37.06 10.32
CA ASP A 21 -14.94 -35.87 10.85
C ASP A 21 -14.94 -34.68 9.87
N VAL A 22 -14.18 -34.77 8.77
CA VAL A 22 -14.05 -33.69 7.78
C VAL A 22 -15.21 -33.77 6.79
N THR A 23 -15.97 -32.68 6.70
CA THR A 23 -17.14 -32.55 5.82
C THR A 23 -16.94 -31.51 4.71
N HIS A 24 -15.94 -30.63 4.85
CA HIS A 24 -15.56 -29.63 3.87
C HIS A 24 -14.05 -29.70 3.57
N LEU A 25 -13.69 -29.66 2.30
CA LEU A 25 -12.31 -29.71 1.83
C LEU A 25 -12.03 -28.55 0.89
N GLU A 26 -11.04 -27.73 1.23
CA GLU A 26 -10.40 -26.79 0.31
C GLU A 26 -9.17 -27.47 -0.29
N TYR A 27 -9.08 -27.56 -1.61
CA TYR A 27 -7.97 -28.17 -2.32
C TYR A 27 -7.30 -27.17 -3.25
N GLU A 28 -6.07 -26.79 -2.92
CA GLU A 28 -5.23 -25.92 -3.74
C GLU A 28 -4.35 -26.75 -4.68
N CYS A 29 -4.74 -26.84 -5.95
CA CYS A 29 -4.13 -27.70 -6.96
C CYS A 29 -3.07 -26.93 -7.78
N LYS A 30 -1.83 -26.79 -7.28
CA LYS A 30 -0.71 -26.18 -8.04
C LYS A 30 0.13 -27.22 -8.81
N LYS A 31 0.05 -28.53 -8.49
CA LYS A 31 0.71 -29.66 -9.19
C LYS A 31 -0.30 -30.62 -9.87
N GLU A 32 0.10 -31.85 -10.19
CA GLU A 32 -0.79 -32.90 -10.70
C GLU A 32 -1.89 -33.22 -9.68
N LYS A 33 -3.14 -33.42 -10.16
CA LYS A 33 -4.27 -33.78 -9.30
C LYS A 33 -4.03 -35.17 -8.66
N PRO A 34 -4.40 -35.39 -7.38
CA PRO A 34 -4.39 -36.73 -6.81
C PRO A 34 -5.46 -37.61 -7.47
N GLU A 35 -5.30 -38.92 -7.32
CA GLU A 35 -6.36 -39.87 -7.64
C GLU A 35 -7.59 -39.60 -6.76
N TRP A 36 -8.74 -39.29 -7.36
CA TRP A 36 -9.96 -38.96 -6.62
C TRP A 36 -10.44 -40.11 -5.73
N SER A 37 -10.12 -41.34 -6.10
CA SER A 37 -10.39 -42.53 -5.29
C SER A 37 -9.65 -42.51 -3.95
N ASP A 38 -8.45 -41.93 -3.88
CA ASP A 38 -7.68 -41.84 -2.65
C ASP A 38 -8.14 -40.67 -1.77
N VAL A 39 -8.52 -39.55 -2.40
CA VAL A 39 -9.19 -38.44 -1.70
C VAL A 39 -10.50 -38.92 -1.06
N ALA A 40 -11.33 -39.68 -1.78
CA ALA A 40 -12.57 -40.22 -1.24
C ALA A 40 -12.36 -41.22 -0.09
N LYS A 41 -11.30 -42.03 -0.13
CA LYS A 41 -10.92 -42.92 0.99
C LYS A 41 -10.47 -42.14 2.22
N ALA A 42 -9.68 -41.09 2.03
CA ALA A 42 -9.16 -40.25 3.11
C ALA A 42 -10.27 -39.42 3.75
N PHE A 43 -11.25 -38.96 2.98
CA PHE A 43 -12.33 -38.08 3.43
C PHE A 43 -13.73 -38.69 3.17
N PRO A 44 -14.11 -39.77 3.87
CA PRO A 44 -15.36 -40.49 3.57
C PRO A 44 -16.64 -39.73 3.96
N GLY A 45 -16.55 -38.68 4.77
CA GLY A 45 -17.68 -37.85 5.22
C GLY A 45 -17.91 -36.57 4.39
N LEU A 46 -17.17 -36.41 3.30
CA LEU A 46 -17.09 -35.16 2.53
C LEU A 46 -18.41 -34.84 1.83
N ASN A 47 -18.93 -33.64 2.08
CA ASN A 47 -20.15 -33.14 1.44
C ASN A 47 -19.97 -31.76 0.79
N SER A 48 -18.80 -31.13 0.92
CA SER A 48 -18.48 -29.87 0.28
C SER A 48 -17.01 -29.86 -0.14
N ILE A 49 -16.73 -29.52 -1.40
CA ILE A 49 -15.37 -29.42 -1.94
C ILE A 49 -15.20 -28.09 -2.68
N GLU A 50 -14.10 -27.41 -2.40
CA GLU A 50 -13.61 -26.26 -3.15
C GLU A 50 -12.25 -26.60 -3.76
N ILE A 51 -12.12 -26.48 -5.08
CA ILE A 51 -10.88 -26.74 -5.82
C ILE A 51 -10.42 -25.43 -6.45
N GLU A 52 -9.23 -24.96 -6.08
CA GLU A 52 -8.63 -23.76 -6.63
C GLU A 52 -7.30 -24.07 -7.34
N CYS A 53 -7.14 -23.60 -8.58
CA CYS A 53 -5.91 -23.69 -9.35
C CYS A 53 -5.43 -22.31 -9.78
N TYR A 54 -4.21 -21.94 -9.36
CA TYR A 54 -3.61 -20.63 -9.60
C TYR A 54 -2.73 -20.54 -10.86
N SER A 55 -2.82 -21.51 -11.79
CA SER A 55 -2.00 -21.49 -13.01
C SER A 55 -2.65 -20.68 -14.14
N TYR A 56 -1.92 -19.70 -14.69
CA TYR A 56 -2.34 -18.85 -15.83
C TYR A 56 -2.42 -19.58 -17.19
N ARG A 57 -2.22 -20.90 -17.22
CA ARG A 57 -2.35 -21.73 -18.43
C ARG A 57 -3.40 -22.80 -18.16
N ALA A 58 -4.38 -22.93 -19.05
CA ALA A 58 -5.35 -24.01 -19.02
C ALA A 58 -4.64 -25.34 -19.27
N ASP A 59 -4.16 -25.97 -18.20
CA ASP A 59 -3.52 -27.28 -18.27
C ASP A 59 -4.59 -28.38 -18.27
N LYS A 60 -4.64 -29.15 -19.37
CA LYS A 60 -5.58 -30.26 -19.55
C LYS A 60 -5.33 -31.41 -18.56
N SER A 61 -4.17 -31.44 -17.88
CA SER A 61 -3.85 -32.45 -16.87
C SER A 61 -4.71 -32.36 -15.59
N ARG A 62 -5.40 -31.23 -15.37
CA ARG A 62 -6.18 -30.94 -14.14
C ARG A 62 -7.69 -30.91 -14.36
N LEU A 63 -8.16 -31.71 -15.32
CA LEU A 63 -9.57 -31.83 -15.67
C LEU A 63 -10.37 -32.56 -14.57
N ILE A 64 -11.49 -31.95 -14.17
CA ILE A 64 -12.54 -32.63 -13.40
C ILE A 64 -13.50 -33.28 -14.40
N ASP A 65 -13.58 -34.60 -14.39
CA ASP A 65 -14.36 -35.41 -15.33
C ASP A 65 -15.28 -36.40 -14.59
N ALA A 66 -15.90 -37.33 -15.32
CA ALA A 66 -16.83 -38.30 -14.75
C ALA A 66 -16.25 -39.12 -13.58
N ASP A 67 -14.95 -39.39 -13.57
CA ASP A 67 -14.28 -40.14 -12.50
C ASP A 67 -14.41 -39.44 -11.14
N PHE A 68 -14.24 -38.11 -11.11
CA PHE A 68 -14.43 -37.31 -9.89
C PHE A 68 -15.82 -37.55 -9.28
N PHE A 69 -16.87 -37.43 -10.09
CA PHE A 69 -18.24 -37.51 -9.59
C PHE A 69 -18.61 -38.91 -9.10
N VAL A 70 -18.03 -39.97 -9.68
CA VAL A 70 -18.20 -41.35 -9.20
C VAL A 70 -17.70 -41.51 -7.76
N HIS A 71 -16.64 -40.79 -7.39
CA HIS A 71 -16.04 -40.88 -6.07
C HIS A 71 -16.69 -40.01 -5.00
N PHE A 72 -17.46 -38.98 -5.38
CA PHE A 72 -18.12 -38.06 -4.45
C PHE A 72 -19.65 -37.95 -4.64
N PRO A 73 -20.42 -39.05 -4.60
CA PRO A 73 -21.87 -39.03 -4.87
C PRO A 73 -22.70 -38.36 -3.75
N ALA A 74 -22.12 -38.15 -2.56
CA ALA A 74 -22.77 -37.51 -1.42
C ALA A 74 -22.55 -35.98 -1.36
N LEU A 75 -21.88 -35.41 -2.36
CA LEU A 75 -21.50 -34.01 -2.39
C LEU A 75 -22.74 -33.11 -2.49
N LYS A 76 -22.82 -32.12 -1.59
CA LYS A 76 -23.83 -31.06 -1.54
C LYS A 76 -23.33 -29.75 -2.14
N GLN A 77 -22.03 -29.47 -2.05
CA GLN A 77 -21.47 -28.25 -2.61
C GLN A 77 -20.19 -28.53 -3.38
N LEU A 78 -20.10 -27.95 -4.58
CA LEU A 78 -18.93 -28.01 -5.44
C LEU A 78 -18.54 -26.60 -5.89
N ILE A 79 -17.31 -26.19 -5.57
CA ILE A 79 -16.70 -24.97 -6.10
C ILE A 79 -15.43 -25.36 -6.85
N VAL A 80 -15.30 -24.92 -8.09
CA VAL A 80 -14.12 -25.16 -8.94
C VAL A 80 -13.68 -23.85 -9.56
N ARG A 81 -12.46 -23.41 -9.26
CA ARG A 81 -11.85 -22.17 -9.76
C ARG A 81 -10.51 -22.46 -10.41
N GLY A 82 -10.30 -21.94 -11.62
CA GLY A 82 -9.04 -22.09 -12.36
C GLY A 82 -8.81 -23.48 -12.98
N CYS A 83 -9.72 -24.45 -12.75
CA CYS A 83 -9.76 -25.74 -13.44
C CYS A 83 -10.95 -25.81 -14.40
N SER A 84 -10.83 -26.68 -15.40
CA SER A 84 -11.91 -27.01 -16.31
C SER A 84 -12.67 -28.26 -15.86
N VAL A 85 -13.98 -28.26 -16.05
CA VAL A 85 -14.88 -29.38 -15.80
C VAL A 85 -15.42 -29.90 -17.13
N LYS A 86 -15.45 -31.22 -17.28
CA LYS A 86 -16.06 -31.93 -18.40
C LYS A 86 -17.21 -32.80 -17.88
N LEU A 87 -18.40 -32.63 -18.44
CA LEU A 87 -19.64 -33.28 -18.00
C LEU A 87 -20.01 -34.51 -18.83
N GLU A 88 -19.42 -34.68 -20.00
CA GLU A 88 -19.59 -35.86 -20.85
C GLU A 88 -19.31 -37.14 -20.05
N GLY A 89 -20.29 -38.06 -20.02
CA GLY A 89 -20.18 -39.34 -19.33
C GLY A 89 -20.45 -39.30 -17.82
N VAL A 90 -20.78 -38.14 -17.24
CA VAL A 90 -21.20 -38.05 -15.83
C VAL A 90 -22.59 -38.67 -15.66
N ASP A 91 -22.71 -39.63 -14.74
CA ASP A 91 -24.02 -40.19 -14.34
C ASP A 91 -24.78 -39.19 -13.43
N PRO A 92 -25.99 -38.73 -13.81
CA PRO A 92 -26.77 -37.80 -13.00
C PRO A 92 -27.06 -38.28 -11.58
N ALA A 93 -27.08 -39.61 -11.34
CA ALA A 93 -27.27 -40.17 -10.00
C ALA A 93 -26.19 -39.70 -9.01
N ASN A 94 -24.95 -39.53 -9.49
CA ASN A 94 -23.81 -39.05 -8.69
C ASN A 94 -23.88 -37.56 -8.35
N LEU A 95 -24.75 -36.81 -9.02
CA LEU A 95 -24.97 -35.37 -8.78
C LEU A 95 -26.19 -35.11 -7.89
N SER A 96 -26.99 -36.14 -7.59
CA SER A 96 -28.33 -36.01 -6.98
C SER A 96 -28.37 -35.33 -5.60
N GLN A 97 -27.24 -35.26 -4.91
CA GLN A 97 -27.13 -34.60 -3.60
C GLN A 97 -26.70 -33.13 -3.69
N LEU A 98 -26.26 -32.65 -4.85
CA LEU A 98 -25.76 -31.28 -5.02
C LEU A 98 -26.87 -30.26 -4.75
N GLU A 99 -26.55 -29.32 -3.87
CA GLU A 99 -27.37 -28.18 -3.47
C GLU A 99 -26.83 -26.87 -4.07
N LYS A 100 -25.49 -26.74 -4.21
CA LYS A 100 -24.81 -25.56 -4.75
C LYS A 100 -23.62 -25.93 -5.64
N VAL A 101 -23.53 -25.32 -6.82
CA VAL A 101 -22.43 -25.54 -7.78
C VAL A 101 -21.90 -24.20 -8.27
N ASN A 102 -20.58 -24.02 -8.25
CA ASN A 102 -19.88 -22.87 -8.83
C ASN A 102 -18.64 -23.33 -9.60
N ILE A 103 -18.65 -23.21 -10.93
CA ILE A 103 -17.57 -23.73 -11.79
C ILE A 103 -17.08 -22.62 -12.72
N SER A 104 -15.78 -22.31 -12.68
CA SER A 104 -15.17 -21.25 -13.49
C SER A 104 -14.93 -21.61 -14.96
N SER A 105 -15.10 -22.86 -15.37
CA SER A 105 -14.89 -23.30 -16.76
C SER A 105 -15.52 -24.67 -17.01
N VAL A 106 -16.59 -24.74 -17.79
CA VAL A 106 -17.19 -26.00 -18.30
C VAL A 106 -16.88 -26.11 -19.79
N LEU A 107 -16.27 -27.22 -20.22
CA LEU A 107 -15.77 -27.39 -21.60
C LEU A 107 -16.82 -27.82 -22.63
N ASP A 108 -17.84 -28.54 -22.18
CA ASP A 108 -18.80 -29.26 -23.01
C ASP A 108 -20.24 -28.87 -22.64
N ALA A 109 -20.57 -27.62 -23.00
CA ALA A 109 -21.82 -26.95 -22.69
C ALA A 109 -23.09 -27.73 -23.09
N GLU A 110 -23.04 -28.61 -24.12
CA GLU A 110 -24.17 -29.44 -24.52
C GLU A 110 -24.66 -30.41 -23.43
N TYR A 111 -23.83 -30.74 -22.43
CA TYR A 111 -24.19 -31.63 -21.31
C TYR A 111 -24.63 -30.87 -20.06
N LEU A 112 -24.63 -29.52 -20.07
CA LEU A 112 -24.90 -28.70 -18.90
C LEU A 112 -26.31 -28.88 -18.32
N SER A 113 -27.27 -29.28 -19.16
CA SER A 113 -28.65 -29.57 -18.75
C SER A 113 -28.75 -30.68 -17.70
N VAL A 114 -27.69 -31.47 -17.48
CA VAL A 114 -27.62 -32.43 -16.36
C VAL A 114 -27.88 -31.77 -15.00
N PHE A 115 -27.53 -30.50 -14.83
CA PHE A 115 -27.79 -29.75 -13.60
C PHE A 115 -29.24 -29.27 -13.47
N GLY A 116 -29.96 -29.10 -14.59
CA GLY A 116 -31.31 -28.54 -14.61
C GLY A 116 -32.33 -29.37 -13.83
N ASP A 117 -32.16 -30.69 -13.83
CA ASP A 117 -33.13 -31.64 -13.28
C ASP A 117 -32.71 -32.24 -11.92
N LEU A 118 -31.65 -31.69 -11.30
CA LEU A 118 -31.19 -32.20 -10.01
C LEU A 118 -32.17 -31.86 -8.88
N PRO A 119 -32.58 -32.85 -8.06
CA PRO A 119 -33.70 -32.71 -7.13
C PRO A 119 -33.40 -31.81 -5.91
N LYS A 120 -32.14 -31.42 -5.71
CA LYS A 120 -31.69 -30.61 -4.57
C LYS A 120 -30.94 -29.34 -4.99
N LEU A 121 -30.62 -29.17 -6.27
CA LEU A 121 -29.76 -28.08 -6.71
C LEU A 121 -30.54 -26.77 -6.70
N THR A 122 -30.15 -25.87 -5.81
CA THR A 122 -30.79 -24.55 -5.65
C THR A 122 -29.97 -23.44 -6.31
N HIS A 123 -28.64 -23.55 -6.32
CA HIS A 123 -27.75 -22.51 -6.84
C HIS A 123 -26.77 -23.08 -7.86
N LEU A 124 -26.76 -22.53 -9.07
CA LEU A 124 -25.87 -22.93 -10.15
C LEU A 124 -25.15 -21.70 -10.70
N LYS A 125 -23.82 -21.68 -10.60
CA LYS A 125 -22.97 -20.69 -11.25
C LYS A 125 -21.95 -21.39 -12.14
N VAL A 126 -21.85 -20.99 -13.40
CA VAL A 126 -21.02 -21.68 -14.38
C VAL A 126 -20.50 -20.75 -15.47
N SER A 127 -19.20 -20.76 -15.72
CA SER A 127 -18.63 -20.15 -16.92
C SER A 127 -18.54 -21.19 -18.03
N VAL A 128 -19.22 -20.89 -19.14
CA VAL A 128 -19.41 -21.82 -20.25
C VAL A 128 -18.34 -21.59 -21.31
N GLN A 129 -17.58 -22.63 -21.62
CA GLN A 129 -16.67 -22.66 -22.76
C GLN A 129 -17.37 -23.39 -23.92
N GLY A 130 -17.17 -22.88 -25.13
CA GLY A 130 -17.78 -23.45 -26.34
C GLY A 130 -18.72 -22.48 -27.05
N LYS A 131 -19.12 -22.86 -28.27
CA LYS A 131 -19.88 -22.01 -29.20
C LYS A 131 -21.38 -22.03 -28.96
N SER A 132 -21.94 -23.06 -28.34
CA SER A 132 -23.39 -23.19 -28.14
C SER A 132 -23.70 -23.58 -26.71
N LEU A 133 -24.67 -22.90 -26.10
CA LEU A 133 -25.23 -23.24 -24.80
C LEU A 133 -26.67 -23.73 -24.98
N VAL A 134 -26.93 -24.97 -24.54
CA VAL A 134 -28.28 -25.54 -24.44
C VAL A 134 -28.55 -25.86 -22.98
N PHE A 135 -29.55 -25.21 -22.38
CA PHE A 135 -29.94 -25.44 -20.99
C PHE A 135 -31.46 -25.53 -20.84
N GLU A 136 -31.94 -26.70 -20.48
CA GLU A 136 -33.36 -26.97 -20.20
C GLU A 136 -33.51 -27.53 -18.78
N ALA A 137 -34.63 -27.23 -18.13
CA ALA A 137 -34.97 -27.78 -16.82
C ALA A 137 -36.47 -28.08 -16.71
N ILE A 138 -36.82 -29.18 -16.05
CA ILE A 138 -38.20 -29.61 -15.87
C ILE A 138 -38.92 -28.86 -14.74
N SER A 139 -40.25 -28.99 -14.68
CA SER A 139 -41.09 -28.36 -13.66
C SER A 139 -40.84 -28.83 -12.22
N ALA A 140 -40.19 -29.99 -12.05
CA ALA A 140 -39.79 -30.51 -10.75
C ALA A 140 -38.44 -29.96 -10.26
N SER A 141 -37.75 -29.15 -11.05
CA SER A 141 -36.50 -28.49 -10.66
C SER A 141 -36.72 -27.59 -9.44
N VAL A 142 -35.70 -27.53 -8.57
CA VAL A 142 -35.70 -26.70 -7.34
C VAL A 142 -34.69 -25.55 -7.43
N LEU A 143 -34.19 -25.24 -8.63
CA LEU A 143 -33.27 -24.13 -8.86
C LEU A 143 -33.89 -22.81 -8.43
N GLU A 144 -33.19 -22.07 -7.58
CA GLU A 144 -33.56 -20.74 -7.07
C GLU A 144 -32.72 -19.65 -7.74
N SER A 145 -31.45 -19.94 -8.04
CA SER A 145 -30.52 -19.00 -8.68
C SER A 145 -29.64 -19.69 -9.73
N VAL A 146 -29.58 -19.09 -10.92
CA VAL A 146 -28.72 -19.53 -12.03
C VAL A 146 -27.88 -18.36 -12.52
N ASN A 147 -26.58 -18.55 -12.67
CA ASN A 147 -25.64 -17.60 -13.26
C ASN A 147 -24.78 -18.30 -14.33
N PHE A 148 -24.81 -17.79 -15.55
CA PHE A 148 -23.95 -18.24 -16.64
C PHE A 148 -23.02 -17.11 -17.08
N ASP A 149 -21.71 -17.33 -17.00
CA ASP A 149 -20.71 -16.48 -17.65
C ASP A 149 -20.43 -17.04 -19.05
N LEU A 150 -20.52 -16.21 -20.10
CA LEU A 150 -20.62 -16.62 -21.51
C LEU A 150 -19.49 -16.06 -22.39
N PRO A 151 -18.20 -16.31 -22.08
CA PRO A 151 -17.06 -15.64 -22.74
C PRO A 151 -16.89 -15.97 -24.23
N SER A 152 -17.41 -17.10 -24.71
CA SER A 152 -17.20 -17.58 -26.09
C SER A 152 -18.46 -18.11 -26.78
N VAL A 153 -19.64 -17.89 -26.19
CA VAL A 153 -20.90 -18.49 -26.68
C VAL A 153 -21.42 -17.69 -27.89
N GLU A 154 -21.68 -18.39 -28.98
CA GLU A 154 -22.22 -17.83 -30.24
C GLU A 154 -23.72 -18.14 -30.39
N LEU A 155 -24.24 -19.21 -29.78
CA LEU A 155 -25.65 -19.62 -29.87
C LEU A 155 -26.23 -19.94 -28.49
N LEU A 156 -27.32 -19.25 -28.12
CA LEU A 156 -28.02 -19.42 -26.84
C LEU A 156 -29.40 -20.09 -27.02
N ASP A 157 -29.62 -21.21 -26.34
CA ASP A 157 -30.91 -21.93 -26.28
C ASP A 157 -31.23 -22.32 -24.83
N ILE A 158 -32.03 -21.48 -24.15
CA ILE A 158 -32.41 -21.68 -22.73
C ILE A 158 -33.93 -21.77 -22.60
N ASP A 159 -34.40 -22.83 -21.95
CA ASP A 159 -35.81 -23.00 -21.57
C ASP A 159 -35.95 -23.32 -20.08
N LEU A 160 -36.36 -22.31 -19.33
CA LEU A 160 -36.59 -22.37 -17.88
C LEU A 160 -38.04 -22.08 -17.52
N LYS A 161 -38.95 -22.04 -18.50
CA LYS A 161 -40.34 -21.61 -18.30
C LYS A 161 -41.07 -22.44 -17.25
N ALA A 162 -40.73 -23.72 -17.14
CA ALA A 162 -41.37 -24.64 -16.21
C ALA A 162 -40.84 -24.52 -14.75
N VAL A 163 -39.73 -23.82 -14.52
CA VAL A 163 -39.02 -23.79 -13.23
C VAL A 163 -39.63 -22.75 -12.27
N ASN A 164 -40.62 -23.16 -11.49
CA ASN A 164 -41.38 -22.25 -10.61
C ASN A 164 -40.61 -21.80 -9.34
N SER A 165 -39.48 -22.44 -9.03
CA SER A 165 -38.61 -22.09 -7.91
C SER A 165 -37.63 -20.96 -8.24
N LEU A 166 -37.38 -20.69 -9.53
CA LEU A 166 -36.32 -19.77 -9.94
C LEU A 166 -36.69 -18.34 -9.55
N ARG A 167 -35.80 -17.68 -8.81
CA ARG A 167 -35.92 -16.28 -8.39
C ARG A 167 -34.89 -15.39 -9.06
N LYS A 168 -33.70 -15.91 -9.35
CA LYS A 168 -32.59 -15.14 -9.92
C LYS A 168 -31.99 -15.79 -11.15
N LEU A 169 -31.86 -15.03 -12.23
CA LEU A 169 -31.13 -15.42 -13.43
C LEU A 169 -30.12 -14.34 -13.83
N ASP A 170 -28.87 -14.73 -14.03
CA ASP A 170 -27.80 -13.86 -14.51
C ASP A 170 -27.13 -14.49 -15.73
N LEU A 171 -27.31 -13.87 -16.90
CA LEU A 171 -26.64 -14.24 -18.14
C LEU A 171 -25.60 -13.17 -18.45
N ASN A 172 -24.35 -13.47 -18.16
CA ASN A 172 -23.28 -12.49 -18.14
C ASN A 172 -22.22 -12.79 -19.20
N ASP A 173 -21.65 -11.73 -19.78
CA ASP A 173 -20.47 -11.79 -20.63
C ASP A 173 -19.56 -10.63 -20.20
N GLU A 174 -18.77 -10.91 -19.14
CA GLU A 174 -17.84 -9.98 -18.48
C GLU A 174 -16.39 -10.20 -18.92
N SER A 175 -16.15 -10.81 -20.09
CA SER A 175 -14.79 -10.94 -20.62
C SER A 175 -14.17 -9.55 -20.86
N TYR A 176 -13.34 -9.09 -19.91
CA TYR A 176 -12.50 -7.88 -20.01
C TYR A 176 -11.59 -7.88 -21.25
N HIS A 177 -11.43 -9.05 -21.87
CA HIS A 177 -10.77 -9.28 -23.14
C HIS A 177 -11.83 -9.58 -24.20
N PHE A 178 -12.51 -8.52 -24.69
CA PHE A 178 -13.19 -8.64 -25.96
C PHE A 178 -12.16 -9.01 -27.02
N ASP A 179 -12.16 -10.27 -27.45
CA ASP A 179 -11.90 -10.54 -28.86
C ASP A 179 -13.04 -9.84 -29.60
N LYS A 180 -12.70 -8.84 -30.42
CA LYS A 180 -13.61 -7.75 -30.83
C LYS A 180 -14.83 -8.20 -31.67
N ASP A 181 -15.02 -9.49 -31.90
CA ASP A 181 -15.84 -10.04 -32.98
C ASP A 181 -16.81 -11.18 -32.59
N THR A 182 -16.89 -11.63 -31.33
CA THR A 182 -17.85 -12.69 -30.95
C THR A 182 -19.30 -12.20 -31.04
N GLN A 183 -20.09 -12.81 -31.92
CA GLN A 183 -21.51 -12.49 -32.14
C GLN A 183 -22.39 -13.58 -31.51
N LEU A 184 -23.34 -13.19 -30.65
CA LEU A 184 -24.28 -14.12 -30.01
C LEU A 184 -25.67 -14.03 -30.65
N SER A 185 -26.21 -15.17 -31.05
CA SER A 185 -27.59 -15.34 -31.52
C SER A 185 -28.44 -16.07 -30.48
N VAL A 186 -29.62 -15.54 -30.16
CA VAL A 186 -30.56 -16.18 -29.23
C VAL A 186 -31.58 -16.99 -30.02
N LYS A 187 -31.50 -18.32 -29.94
CA LYS A 187 -32.46 -19.24 -30.56
C LYS A 187 -33.76 -19.33 -29.75
N ARG A 188 -33.63 -19.50 -28.43
CA ARG A 188 -34.75 -19.50 -27.46
C ARG A 188 -34.25 -18.98 -26.13
N LEU A 189 -35.06 -18.15 -25.49
CA LEU A 189 -34.88 -17.70 -24.11
C LEU A 189 -36.26 -17.58 -23.48
N SER A 190 -36.68 -18.63 -22.76
CA SER A 190 -38.00 -18.71 -22.12
C SER A 190 -37.83 -18.74 -20.60
N LEU A 191 -38.36 -17.72 -19.93
CA LEU A 191 -38.18 -17.51 -18.49
C LEU A 191 -39.47 -17.82 -17.70
N PRO A 192 -39.36 -18.24 -16.42
CA PRO A 192 -40.51 -18.56 -15.59
C PRO A 192 -41.16 -17.31 -14.98
N ASP A 193 -42.45 -17.39 -14.65
CA ASP A 193 -43.22 -16.30 -14.04
C ASP A 193 -42.83 -16.02 -12.58
N SER A 194 -41.98 -16.87 -11.99
CA SER A 194 -41.54 -16.78 -10.60
C SER A 194 -40.31 -15.92 -10.38
N LEU A 195 -39.73 -15.38 -11.46
CA LEU A 195 -38.46 -14.65 -11.45
C LEU A 195 -38.62 -13.27 -10.79
N ASP A 196 -37.62 -12.91 -9.98
CA ASP A 196 -37.58 -11.65 -9.21
C ASP A 196 -36.37 -10.77 -9.58
N GLU A 197 -35.22 -11.41 -9.86
CA GLU A 197 -34.01 -10.75 -10.35
C GLU A 197 -33.57 -11.31 -11.71
N LEU A 198 -33.35 -10.43 -12.68
CA LEU A 198 -32.85 -10.79 -14.01
C LEU A 198 -31.72 -9.85 -14.44
N ARG A 199 -30.56 -10.41 -14.79
CA ARG A 199 -29.46 -9.70 -15.45
C ARG A 199 -29.18 -10.35 -16.80
N LEU A 200 -29.16 -9.52 -17.84
CA LEU A 200 -28.88 -9.91 -19.22
C LEU A 200 -27.76 -9.03 -19.76
N SER A 201 -26.52 -9.49 -19.73
CA SER A 201 -25.39 -8.84 -20.40
C SER A 201 -24.92 -9.71 -21.55
N LEU A 202 -25.56 -9.53 -22.71
CA LEU A 202 -25.36 -10.38 -23.88
C LEU A 202 -24.91 -9.56 -25.10
N PRO A 203 -23.89 -9.99 -25.86
CA PRO A 203 -23.46 -9.32 -27.08
C PRO A 203 -24.36 -9.68 -28.27
N CYS A 204 -25.68 -9.61 -28.11
CA CYS A 204 -26.64 -10.07 -29.12
C CYS A 204 -26.56 -9.25 -30.42
N VAL A 205 -26.49 -9.94 -31.56
CA VAL A 205 -26.56 -9.31 -32.90
C VAL A 205 -27.96 -9.32 -33.50
N ASP A 206 -28.75 -10.37 -33.25
CA ASP A 206 -30.07 -10.56 -33.88
C ASP A 206 -31.25 -9.97 -33.08
N GLY A 207 -30.99 -9.36 -31.92
CA GLY A 207 -32.04 -8.90 -31.01
C GLY A 207 -32.31 -9.87 -29.86
N LEU A 208 -33.09 -9.39 -28.89
CA LEU A 208 -33.69 -10.23 -27.84
C LEU A 208 -35.13 -10.61 -28.26
N PRO A 209 -35.71 -11.71 -27.75
CA PRO A 209 -37.08 -12.12 -28.09
C PRO A 209 -38.17 -11.13 -27.66
N ASP A 210 -39.25 -11.01 -28.46
CA ASP A 210 -40.38 -10.08 -28.25
C ASP A 210 -41.18 -10.29 -26.95
N SER A 211 -41.05 -11.45 -26.29
CA SER A 211 -41.81 -11.79 -25.07
C SER A 211 -40.99 -12.74 -24.20
N MET A 212 -39.89 -12.22 -23.68
CA MET A 212 -38.97 -12.97 -22.84
C MET A 212 -39.53 -13.19 -21.43
N LEU A 213 -40.16 -12.16 -20.87
CA LEU A 213 -40.87 -12.24 -19.60
C LEU A 213 -42.30 -12.74 -19.83
N GLY A 214 -42.76 -13.64 -18.98
CA GLY A 214 -44.15 -14.09 -18.93
C GLY A 214 -45.04 -13.14 -18.11
N ASP A 215 -45.91 -13.71 -17.28
CA ASP A 215 -46.89 -12.99 -16.45
C ASP A 215 -46.29 -12.59 -15.09
N ILE A 216 -45.17 -11.84 -15.12
CA ILE A 216 -44.48 -11.36 -13.92
C ILE A 216 -45.01 -9.96 -13.58
N PRO A 217 -45.80 -9.76 -12.50
CA PRO A 217 -46.35 -8.44 -12.18
C PRO A 217 -45.33 -7.49 -11.53
N HIS A 218 -44.32 -8.03 -10.86
CA HIS A 218 -43.32 -7.29 -10.10
C HIS A 218 -41.96 -8.00 -10.11
N MET A 219 -40.88 -7.22 -10.15
CA MET A 219 -39.50 -7.69 -10.00
C MET A 219 -38.71 -6.75 -9.11
N SER A 220 -37.87 -7.27 -8.21
CA SER A 220 -36.92 -6.44 -7.47
C SER A 220 -35.82 -5.88 -8.38
N LYS A 221 -35.35 -6.62 -9.39
CA LYS A 221 -34.22 -6.14 -10.22
C LYS A 221 -34.26 -6.65 -11.66
N LEU A 222 -34.11 -5.74 -12.61
CA LEU A 222 -34.02 -6.02 -14.04
C LEU A 222 -32.89 -5.21 -14.69
N GLU A 223 -31.84 -5.88 -15.13
CA GLU A 223 -30.69 -5.25 -15.81
C GLU A 223 -30.49 -5.81 -17.21
N VAL A 224 -30.38 -4.92 -18.19
CA VAL A 224 -30.21 -5.29 -19.61
C VAL A 224 -29.04 -4.51 -20.21
N TYR A 225 -27.98 -5.21 -20.62
CA TYR A 225 -26.79 -4.67 -21.25
C TYR A 225 -26.66 -5.20 -22.68
N ILE A 226 -26.66 -4.32 -23.69
CA ILE A 226 -26.79 -4.70 -25.12
C ILE A 226 -25.70 -4.02 -25.95
N THR A 227 -25.12 -4.74 -26.92
CA THR A 227 -24.01 -4.22 -27.76
C THR A 227 -24.41 -3.66 -29.11
N ALA A 228 -25.47 -4.12 -29.79
CA ALA A 228 -25.81 -3.63 -31.14
C ALA A 228 -27.26 -3.84 -31.60
N ALA A 229 -28.07 -4.57 -30.83
CA ALA A 229 -29.41 -4.99 -31.23
C ALA A 229 -30.51 -3.98 -30.82
N THR A 230 -31.60 -3.92 -31.59
CA THR A 230 -32.82 -3.21 -31.19
C THR A 230 -33.53 -3.98 -30.07
N LEU A 231 -33.97 -3.24 -29.05
CA LEU A 231 -34.85 -3.77 -28.02
C LEU A 231 -36.26 -3.96 -28.59
N PRO A 232 -36.90 -5.14 -28.43
CA PRO A 232 -38.30 -5.31 -28.79
C PRO A 232 -39.25 -4.55 -27.85
N GLU A 233 -40.33 -4.00 -28.42
CA GLU A 233 -41.31 -3.17 -27.70
C GLU A 233 -42.03 -3.92 -26.57
N LYS A 234 -42.21 -5.24 -26.71
CA LYS A 234 -42.94 -6.08 -25.75
C LYS A 234 -42.03 -6.90 -24.84
N MET A 235 -40.74 -6.59 -24.77
CA MET A 235 -39.74 -7.33 -23.97
C MET A 235 -40.20 -7.65 -22.55
N PHE A 236 -40.78 -6.65 -21.88
CA PHE A 236 -41.15 -6.74 -20.48
C PHE A 236 -42.50 -7.40 -20.23
N GLY A 237 -43.20 -7.86 -21.27
CA GLY A 237 -44.46 -8.58 -21.12
C GLY A 237 -45.49 -7.79 -20.31
N ASN A 238 -45.97 -8.40 -19.22
CA ASN A 238 -46.99 -7.83 -18.32
C ASN A 238 -46.42 -7.21 -17.04
N LEU A 239 -45.14 -6.83 -17.04
CA LEU A 239 -44.48 -6.22 -15.89
C LEU A 239 -45.10 -4.86 -15.55
N LEU A 240 -45.65 -4.75 -14.33
CA LEU A 240 -46.32 -3.54 -13.84
C LEU A 240 -45.41 -2.70 -12.93
N SER A 241 -44.44 -3.31 -12.26
CA SER A 241 -43.53 -2.59 -11.36
C SER A 241 -42.15 -3.23 -11.23
N VAL A 242 -41.12 -2.40 -11.04
CA VAL A 242 -39.74 -2.85 -10.81
C VAL A 242 -39.08 -1.98 -9.74
N ASP A 243 -38.36 -2.56 -8.78
CA ASP A 243 -37.60 -1.73 -7.82
C ASP A 243 -36.36 -1.11 -8.51
N GLU A 244 -35.55 -1.91 -9.21
CA GLU A 244 -34.39 -1.42 -9.98
C GLU A 244 -34.43 -1.87 -11.45
N LEU A 245 -34.54 -0.91 -12.38
CA LEU A 245 -34.49 -1.15 -13.82
C LEU A 245 -33.28 -0.44 -14.44
N THR A 246 -32.36 -1.21 -15.01
CA THR A 246 -31.17 -0.68 -15.70
C THR A 246 -31.14 -1.13 -17.16
N ILE A 247 -30.99 -0.19 -18.08
CA ILE A 247 -30.71 -0.45 -19.50
C ILE A 247 -29.41 0.24 -19.88
N ARG A 248 -28.44 -0.53 -20.36
CA ARG A 248 -27.13 -0.03 -20.80
C ARG A 248 -26.80 -0.50 -22.20
N LEU A 249 -26.65 0.46 -23.10
CA LEU A 249 -26.18 0.23 -24.46
C LEU A 249 -24.65 0.31 -24.45
N LYS A 250 -23.94 -0.66 -25.03
CA LYS A 250 -22.46 -0.66 -25.14
C LYS A 250 -21.98 0.00 -26.44
N LYS A 251 -22.84 0.16 -27.44
CA LYS A 251 -22.58 0.92 -28.69
C LYS A 251 -23.85 1.71 -29.07
N PRO A 252 -23.74 2.71 -29.97
CA PRO A 252 -24.91 3.41 -30.48
C PRO A 252 -25.89 2.45 -31.17
N THR A 253 -27.19 2.54 -30.83
CA THR A 253 -28.28 1.76 -31.43
C THR A 253 -29.35 2.69 -31.99
N PRO A 254 -30.34 2.18 -32.74
CA PRO A 254 -31.60 2.90 -32.94
C PRO A 254 -32.26 3.25 -31.60
N SER A 255 -33.17 4.23 -31.63
CA SER A 255 -33.89 4.66 -30.42
C SER A 255 -34.60 3.51 -29.73
N LEU A 256 -34.66 3.59 -28.39
CA LEU A 256 -35.55 2.74 -27.61
C LEU A 256 -37.00 2.85 -28.14
N PRO A 257 -37.74 1.73 -28.26
CA PRO A 257 -39.13 1.75 -28.69
C PRO A 257 -40.01 2.55 -27.73
N ALA A 258 -40.92 3.36 -28.27
CA ALA A 258 -41.83 4.17 -27.46
C ALA A 258 -42.69 3.33 -26.50
N GLY A 259 -43.17 2.15 -26.93
CA GLY A 259 -44.00 1.29 -26.09
C GLY A 259 -43.26 0.42 -25.08
N LEU A 260 -41.92 0.51 -24.98
CA LEU A 260 -41.10 -0.36 -24.13
C LEU A 260 -41.55 -0.35 -22.66
N PHE A 261 -41.98 0.81 -22.15
CA PHE A 261 -42.44 0.97 -20.76
C PHE A 261 -43.97 1.08 -20.63
N SER A 262 -44.73 0.83 -21.70
CA SER A 262 -46.17 1.14 -21.77
C SER A 262 -47.06 0.47 -20.71
N GLN A 263 -46.62 -0.63 -20.09
CA GLN A 263 -47.35 -1.33 -19.02
C GLN A 263 -46.85 -0.98 -17.61
N LEU A 264 -45.66 -0.38 -17.49
CA LEU A 264 -45.05 -0.08 -16.20
C LEU A 264 -45.80 1.06 -15.51
N LYS A 265 -46.13 0.85 -14.24
CA LYS A 265 -46.81 1.83 -13.38
C LYS A 265 -45.89 2.41 -12.33
N ARG A 266 -44.85 1.68 -11.93
CA ARG A 266 -43.89 2.09 -10.91
C ARG A 266 -42.50 1.57 -11.20
N VAL A 267 -41.50 2.44 -11.15
CA VAL A 267 -40.09 2.07 -11.11
C VAL A 267 -39.40 2.87 -10.00
N ASP A 268 -38.83 2.20 -8.98
CA ASP A 268 -38.19 2.95 -7.89
C ASP A 268 -36.87 3.58 -8.36
N ARG A 269 -36.01 2.84 -9.06
CA ARG A 269 -34.78 3.33 -9.70
C ARG A 269 -34.76 2.96 -11.18
N LEU A 270 -34.75 3.97 -12.05
CA LEU A 270 -34.60 3.81 -13.49
C LEU A 270 -33.24 4.36 -13.95
N SER A 271 -32.40 3.50 -14.52
CA SER A 271 -31.07 3.86 -15.04
C SER A 271 -30.96 3.58 -16.53
N LEU A 272 -30.78 4.60 -17.36
CA LEU A 272 -30.62 4.50 -18.81
C LEU A 272 -29.26 5.06 -19.23
N HIS A 273 -28.39 4.19 -19.74
CA HIS A 273 -27.08 4.55 -20.30
C HIS A 273 -27.08 4.27 -21.80
N LEU A 274 -27.18 5.32 -22.62
CA LEU A 274 -27.63 5.20 -24.01
C LEU A 274 -26.50 5.25 -25.06
N SER A 275 -25.25 5.49 -24.66
CA SER A 275 -24.08 5.43 -25.57
C SER A 275 -24.27 6.15 -26.91
N ASN A 276 -24.77 7.39 -26.87
CA ASN A 276 -25.01 8.29 -28.00
C ASN A 276 -26.20 7.89 -28.89
N SER A 277 -27.06 6.99 -28.42
CA SER A 277 -28.27 6.60 -29.13
C SER A 277 -29.33 7.70 -29.00
N PRO A 278 -30.07 8.02 -30.08
CA PRO A 278 -31.19 8.96 -30.00
C PRO A 278 -32.28 8.39 -29.10
N CYS A 279 -32.89 9.21 -28.25
CA CYS A 279 -34.00 8.77 -27.41
C CYS A 279 -34.95 9.93 -27.10
N ASN A 280 -36.24 9.71 -27.32
CA ASN A 280 -37.29 10.58 -26.83
C ASN A 280 -37.78 10.06 -25.47
N ILE A 281 -37.31 10.69 -24.38
CA ILE A 281 -37.59 10.23 -23.01
C ILE A 281 -39.07 10.36 -22.66
N ALA A 282 -39.79 11.35 -23.21
CA ALA A 282 -41.22 11.53 -22.95
C ALA A 282 -42.07 10.34 -23.41
N CYS A 283 -41.64 9.64 -24.47
CA CYS A 283 -42.36 8.45 -24.94
C CYS A 283 -42.23 7.28 -23.96
N LEU A 284 -41.15 7.22 -23.19
CA LEU A 284 -40.90 6.18 -22.19
C LEU A 284 -41.53 6.53 -20.84
N LEU A 285 -41.39 7.78 -20.41
CA LEU A 285 -41.90 8.29 -19.13
C LEU A 285 -43.32 8.86 -19.27
N HIS A 286 -44.29 8.00 -19.57
CA HIS A 286 -45.69 8.39 -19.69
C HIS A 286 -46.32 8.79 -18.33
N ASP A 287 -47.42 9.54 -18.36
CA ASP A 287 -48.07 10.15 -17.19
C ASP A 287 -48.53 9.14 -16.11
N GLU A 288 -48.71 7.86 -16.44
CA GLU A 288 -49.13 6.81 -15.50
C GLU A 288 -47.96 6.07 -14.83
N LEU A 289 -46.73 6.25 -15.33
CA LEU A 289 -45.52 5.64 -14.77
C LEU A 289 -44.95 6.57 -13.70
N THR A 290 -44.83 6.07 -12.47
CA THR A 290 -44.17 6.80 -11.37
C THR A 290 -42.71 6.37 -11.23
N VAL A 291 -41.78 7.32 -11.26
CA VAL A 291 -40.35 7.09 -11.01
C VAL A 291 -39.86 7.87 -9.79
N THR A 292 -39.11 7.21 -8.90
CA THR A 292 -38.54 7.84 -7.69
C THR A 292 -37.08 8.28 -7.87
N GLU A 293 -36.26 7.47 -8.54
CA GLU A 293 -34.87 7.79 -8.87
C GLU A 293 -34.63 7.60 -10.37
N LEU A 294 -34.03 8.61 -11.01
CA LEU A 294 -33.80 8.62 -12.45
C LEU A 294 -32.32 8.91 -12.75
N ALA A 295 -31.65 7.98 -13.40
CA ALA A 295 -30.30 8.17 -13.92
C ALA A 295 -30.30 8.08 -15.45
N LEU A 296 -29.90 9.17 -16.11
CA LEU A 296 -29.79 9.26 -17.56
C LEU A 296 -28.36 9.63 -17.93
N SER A 297 -27.75 8.86 -18.82
CA SER A 297 -26.41 9.12 -19.34
C SER A 297 -26.36 8.91 -20.84
N ASN A 298 -26.01 9.96 -21.58
CA ASN A 298 -25.88 9.92 -23.03
C ASN A 298 -24.70 10.80 -23.46
N ALA A 299 -23.52 10.22 -23.69
CA ALA A 299 -22.27 10.98 -23.74
C ALA A 299 -22.26 12.17 -24.75
N GLU A 300 -22.85 12.00 -25.95
CA GLU A 300 -22.88 12.97 -27.06
C GLU A 300 -24.15 12.86 -27.94
N GLY A 301 -25.15 12.06 -27.56
CA GLY A 301 -26.35 11.78 -28.37
C GLY A 301 -27.49 12.78 -28.15
N VAL A 302 -28.38 12.93 -29.14
CA VAL A 302 -29.59 13.78 -29.01
C VAL A 302 -30.62 13.09 -28.11
N MET A 303 -30.75 13.58 -26.88
CA MET A 303 -31.90 13.32 -26.02
C MET A 303 -32.93 14.41 -26.26
N SER A 304 -34.20 14.04 -26.38
CA SER A 304 -35.30 15.00 -26.59
C SER A 304 -36.54 14.63 -25.78
N GLY A 305 -37.46 15.56 -25.63
CA GLY A 305 -38.73 15.35 -24.94
C GLY A 305 -38.62 15.40 -23.41
N LEU A 306 -37.43 15.60 -22.84
CA LEU A 306 -37.28 15.71 -21.39
C LEU A 306 -38.08 16.89 -20.84
N GLU A 307 -38.21 17.97 -21.61
CA GLU A 307 -39.04 19.15 -21.31
C GLU A 307 -40.53 18.84 -21.15
N GLN A 308 -41.00 17.68 -21.64
CA GLN A 308 -42.39 17.22 -21.56
C GLN A 308 -42.63 16.24 -20.41
N VAL A 309 -41.58 15.79 -19.72
CA VAL A 309 -41.65 14.78 -18.65
C VAL A 309 -42.31 15.36 -17.40
N LYS A 310 -43.33 14.66 -16.88
CA LYS A 310 -44.07 15.03 -15.66
C LYS A 310 -43.87 13.98 -14.56
N GLN A 311 -42.80 14.11 -13.79
CA GLN A 311 -42.45 13.15 -12.74
C GLN A 311 -42.33 13.85 -11.36
N PRO A 312 -43.45 14.22 -10.72
CA PRO A 312 -43.44 14.94 -9.44
C PRO A 312 -42.94 14.09 -8.26
N ALA A 313 -42.86 12.77 -8.44
CA ALA A 313 -42.42 11.82 -7.42
C ALA A 313 -40.88 11.65 -7.36
N LEU A 314 -40.12 12.23 -8.28
CA LEU A 314 -38.66 12.12 -8.31
C LEU A 314 -38.03 12.74 -7.07
N GLU A 315 -37.18 11.96 -6.41
CA GLU A 315 -36.40 12.33 -5.23
C GLU A 315 -34.90 12.43 -5.55
N LYS A 316 -34.40 11.64 -6.50
CA LYS A 316 -33.00 11.66 -6.94
C LYS A 316 -32.90 11.64 -8.46
N ILE A 317 -32.06 12.50 -9.01
CA ILE A 317 -31.85 12.60 -10.45
C ILE A 317 -30.36 12.71 -10.75
N ASP A 318 -29.87 11.88 -11.67
CA ASP A 318 -28.52 11.91 -12.22
C ASP A 318 -28.60 12.13 -13.74
N LEU A 319 -28.14 13.25 -14.27
CA LEU A 319 -28.16 13.58 -15.70
C LEU A 319 -26.75 13.82 -16.24
N PHE A 320 -26.31 12.99 -17.18
CA PHE A 320 -24.99 13.09 -17.79
C PHE A 320 -25.10 13.20 -19.32
N GLY A 321 -24.57 14.28 -19.89
CA GLY A 321 -24.55 14.54 -21.33
C GLY A 321 -25.91 14.96 -21.93
N VAL A 322 -26.74 15.66 -21.15
CA VAL A 322 -28.05 16.18 -21.58
C VAL A 322 -27.92 17.65 -22.02
N SER A 323 -28.80 18.14 -22.91
CA SER A 323 -28.83 19.56 -23.28
C SER A 323 -29.24 20.44 -22.11
N ILE A 324 -28.70 21.65 -22.03
CA ILE A 324 -29.07 22.61 -20.98
C ILE A 324 -30.54 23.05 -21.08
N ASP A 325 -31.08 23.13 -22.30
CA ASP A 325 -32.47 23.54 -22.55
C ASP A 325 -33.48 22.54 -21.97
N ASP A 326 -33.06 21.29 -21.79
CA ASP A 326 -33.89 20.21 -21.28
C ASP A 326 -34.11 20.30 -19.76
N LEU A 327 -33.29 21.07 -19.01
CA LEU A 327 -33.35 21.14 -17.55
C LEU A 327 -34.64 21.78 -17.00
N GLY A 328 -35.45 22.40 -17.86
CA GLY A 328 -36.70 23.06 -17.48
C GLY A 328 -37.71 22.15 -16.77
N PHE A 329 -37.72 20.84 -17.05
CA PHE A 329 -38.61 19.86 -16.43
C PHE A 329 -38.39 19.69 -14.92
N LEU A 330 -37.19 20.00 -14.43
CA LEU A 330 -36.85 19.88 -13.01
C LEU A 330 -37.74 20.78 -12.14
N ASN A 331 -38.33 21.85 -12.69
CA ASN A 331 -39.35 22.67 -12.01
C ASN A 331 -40.58 21.87 -11.55
N LEU A 332 -40.86 20.74 -12.18
CA LEU A 332 -42.00 19.87 -11.85
C LEU A 332 -41.66 18.85 -10.76
N CYS A 333 -40.38 18.67 -10.43
CA CYS A 333 -39.88 17.66 -9.51
C CYS A 333 -39.91 18.16 -8.06
N SER A 334 -41.12 18.37 -7.52
CA SER A 334 -41.31 19.01 -6.20
C SER A 334 -40.67 18.26 -5.02
N LYS A 335 -40.41 16.95 -5.14
CA LYS A 335 -39.79 16.11 -4.09
C LYS A 335 -38.28 15.94 -4.23
N LEU A 336 -37.65 16.59 -5.22
CA LEU A 336 -36.25 16.39 -5.54
C LEU A 336 -35.34 16.79 -4.37
N GLN A 337 -34.54 15.85 -3.88
CA GLN A 337 -33.59 16.02 -2.78
C GLN A 337 -32.13 15.91 -3.25
N ARG A 338 -31.84 15.09 -4.26
CA ARG A 338 -30.50 14.94 -4.85
C ARG A 338 -30.53 15.20 -6.34
N LEU A 339 -29.61 16.02 -6.83
CA LEU A 339 -29.40 16.27 -8.25
C LEU A 339 -27.93 16.17 -8.59
N SER A 340 -27.58 15.28 -9.53
CA SER A 340 -26.27 15.21 -10.16
C SER A 340 -26.37 15.63 -11.62
N LEU A 341 -25.51 16.54 -12.04
CA LEU A 341 -25.43 17.00 -13.43
C LEU A 341 -24.02 16.80 -13.93
N GLY A 342 -23.84 16.25 -15.13
CA GLY A 342 -22.52 16.16 -15.73
C GLY A 342 -22.46 16.22 -17.24
N TYR A 343 -21.31 16.65 -17.78
CA TYR A 343 -21.09 16.84 -19.22
C TYR A 343 -22.17 17.73 -19.91
N ILE A 344 -22.78 18.66 -19.18
CA ILE A 344 -23.77 19.60 -19.73
C ILE A 344 -23.07 20.86 -20.23
N GLN A 345 -23.09 21.11 -21.54
CA GLN A 345 -22.45 22.28 -22.14
C GLN A 345 -23.16 23.58 -21.72
N GLY A 346 -22.40 24.60 -21.32
CA GLY A 346 -22.91 25.92 -20.97
C GLY A 346 -23.63 26.01 -19.61
N LEU A 347 -23.64 24.94 -18.80
CA LEU A 347 -24.32 24.92 -17.50
C LEU A 347 -23.84 26.02 -16.55
N MET A 348 -22.54 26.31 -16.57
CA MET A 348 -21.92 27.31 -15.68
C MET A 348 -22.11 28.76 -16.15
N ASP A 349 -22.53 28.97 -17.41
CA ASP A 349 -22.63 30.31 -18.02
C ASP A 349 -24.09 30.76 -18.23
N SER A 350 -25.07 29.90 -17.95
CA SER A 350 -26.47 30.11 -18.30
C SER A 350 -27.40 30.19 -17.09
N ALA A 351 -28.40 31.07 -17.17
CA ALA A 351 -29.39 31.31 -16.12
C ALA A 351 -30.53 30.28 -16.04
N VAL A 352 -30.36 29.10 -16.63
CA VAL A 352 -31.42 28.09 -16.83
C VAL A 352 -31.72 27.25 -15.58
N PHE A 353 -31.07 27.51 -14.44
CA PHE A 353 -31.24 26.69 -13.24
C PHE A 353 -32.56 26.97 -12.49
N PRO A 354 -33.40 25.95 -12.21
CA PRO A 354 -34.69 26.11 -11.54
C PRO A 354 -34.56 26.32 -10.02
N GLN A 355 -35.58 26.92 -9.40
CA GLN A 355 -35.65 27.04 -7.94
C GLN A 355 -36.12 25.69 -7.37
N LEU A 356 -35.20 24.82 -6.98
CA LEU A 356 -35.47 23.46 -6.49
C LEU A 356 -35.59 23.46 -4.96
N PRO A 357 -36.77 23.72 -4.35
CA PRO A 357 -36.89 24.14 -2.95
C PRO A 357 -36.52 23.07 -1.92
N ASN A 358 -36.57 21.79 -2.28
CA ASN A 358 -36.26 20.66 -1.40
C ASN A 358 -34.89 20.03 -1.66
N LEU A 359 -34.09 20.62 -2.56
CA LEU A 359 -32.80 20.08 -2.95
C LEU A 359 -31.78 20.19 -1.82
N LYS A 360 -31.27 19.06 -1.35
CA LYS A 360 -30.26 18.99 -0.27
C LYS A 360 -28.87 18.72 -0.82
N GLU A 361 -28.75 17.92 -1.86
CA GLU A 361 -27.48 17.47 -2.42
C GLU A 361 -27.41 17.87 -3.89
N LEU A 362 -26.41 18.67 -4.26
CA LEU A 362 -26.11 19.05 -5.64
C LEU A 362 -24.71 18.56 -6.01
N ALA A 363 -24.61 17.80 -7.09
CA ALA A 363 -23.35 17.31 -7.61
C ALA A 363 -23.15 17.75 -9.07
N LEU A 364 -21.96 18.24 -9.39
CA LEU A 364 -21.58 18.77 -10.69
C LEU A 364 -20.35 18.01 -11.19
N TYR A 365 -20.43 17.43 -12.37
CA TYR A 365 -19.41 16.56 -12.96
C TYR A 365 -19.00 17.05 -14.35
N HIS A 366 -17.72 17.30 -14.62
CA HIS A 366 -17.30 17.73 -15.97
C HIS A 366 -18.05 18.96 -16.52
N CYS A 367 -18.36 19.92 -15.65
CA CYS A 367 -19.01 21.17 -16.02
C CYS A 367 -17.99 22.31 -16.00
N ASP A 368 -17.58 22.75 -17.18
CA ASP A 368 -16.55 23.79 -17.34
C ASP A 368 -17.19 25.19 -17.37
N GLY A 369 -16.51 26.18 -16.77
CA GLY A 369 -16.97 27.57 -16.71
C GLY A 369 -15.97 28.49 -16.00
N THR A 370 -16.24 29.79 -16.00
CA THR A 370 -15.38 30.75 -15.28
C THR A 370 -15.67 30.75 -13.78
N GLU A 371 -16.94 30.80 -13.40
CA GLU A 371 -17.40 30.80 -12.01
C GLU A 371 -18.63 29.92 -11.82
N LEU A 372 -18.92 29.52 -10.58
CA LEU A 372 -20.20 28.87 -10.27
C LEU A 372 -21.36 29.84 -10.56
N HIS A 373 -22.28 29.44 -11.43
CA HIS A 373 -23.34 30.33 -11.90
C HIS A 373 -24.18 30.93 -10.74
N PRO A 374 -24.53 32.23 -10.75
CA PRO A 374 -25.33 32.86 -9.69
C PRO A 374 -26.61 32.11 -9.32
N ALA A 375 -27.30 31.51 -10.30
CA ALA A 375 -28.53 30.75 -10.04
C ALA A 375 -28.29 29.56 -9.10
N ILE A 376 -27.15 28.86 -9.23
CA ILE A 376 -26.77 27.76 -8.33
C ILE A 376 -26.45 28.32 -6.93
N ARG A 377 -25.75 29.46 -6.87
CA ARG A 377 -25.39 30.14 -5.60
C ARG A 377 -26.59 30.64 -4.80
N THR A 378 -27.78 30.76 -5.42
CA THR A 378 -29.02 31.14 -4.71
C THR A 378 -29.76 29.98 -4.05
N LEU A 379 -29.28 28.74 -4.19
CA LEU A 379 -29.90 27.54 -3.62
C LEU A 379 -29.63 27.43 -2.11
N SER A 380 -30.35 28.20 -1.31
CA SER A 380 -30.18 28.31 0.16
C SER A 380 -30.38 27.01 0.95
N GLN A 381 -31.11 26.06 0.39
CA GLN A 381 -31.50 24.77 0.99
C GLN A 381 -30.45 23.66 0.83
N VAL A 382 -29.45 23.85 -0.06
CA VAL A 382 -28.46 22.82 -0.35
C VAL A 382 -27.52 22.65 0.85
N GLU A 383 -27.46 21.42 1.38
CA GLU A 383 -26.63 21.02 2.52
C GLU A 383 -25.25 20.52 2.07
N GLN A 384 -25.17 19.94 0.87
CA GLN A 384 -23.95 19.39 0.29
C GLN A 384 -23.77 19.77 -1.18
N LEU A 385 -22.57 20.24 -1.52
CA LEU A 385 -22.14 20.56 -2.88
C LEU A 385 -20.94 19.68 -3.27
N THR A 386 -21.08 18.94 -4.38
CA THR A 386 -20.03 18.13 -4.97
C THR A 386 -19.62 18.74 -6.31
N ILE A 387 -18.31 18.94 -6.51
CA ILE A 387 -17.72 19.43 -7.75
C ILE A 387 -16.63 18.44 -8.13
N GLN A 388 -16.84 17.69 -9.21
CA GLN A 388 -15.92 16.64 -9.62
C GLN A 388 -15.52 16.82 -11.09
N THR A 389 -14.21 16.94 -11.32
CA THR A 389 -13.62 17.07 -12.65
C THR A 389 -14.20 18.24 -13.46
N CYS A 390 -14.59 19.33 -12.77
CA CYS A 390 -15.10 20.57 -13.38
C CYS A 390 -13.98 21.60 -13.50
N ARG A 391 -13.84 22.26 -14.65
CA ARG A 391 -12.90 23.38 -14.79
C ARG A 391 -13.58 24.70 -14.40
N LEU A 392 -13.43 25.10 -13.14
CA LEU A 392 -13.91 26.38 -12.60
C LEU A 392 -12.72 27.23 -12.12
N GLN A 393 -12.75 28.55 -12.36
CA GLN A 393 -11.73 29.45 -11.80
C GLN A 393 -12.06 29.84 -10.35
N THR A 394 -13.34 30.00 -10.01
CA THR A 394 -13.79 30.41 -8.66
C THR A 394 -15.18 29.86 -8.34
N LEU A 395 -15.45 29.65 -7.05
CA LEU A 395 -16.80 29.35 -6.56
C LEU A 395 -17.69 30.60 -6.45
N GLY A 396 -17.11 31.80 -6.50
CA GLY A 396 -17.82 33.06 -6.24
C GLY A 396 -18.31 33.20 -4.80
N ASP A 397 -19.14 34.21 -4.52
CA ASP A 397 -19.73 34.39 -3.18
C ASP A 397 -20.84 33.37 -2.90
N LEU A 398 -20.65 32.53 -1.88
CA LEU A 398 -21.58 31.49 -1.46
C LEU A 398 -22.47 31.91 -0.28
N SER A 399 -22.46 33.19 0.12
CA SER A 399 -23.17 33.69 1.31
C SER A 399 -24.69 33.40 1.31
N ALA A 400 -25.29 33.26 0.13
CA ALA A 400 -26.71 32.91 -0.04
C ALA A 400 -27.01 31.41 0.16
N MET A 401 -26.02 30.53 0.11
CA MET A 401 -26.14 29.09 0.36
C MET A 401 -26.09 28.79 1.86
N SER A 402 -27.02 29.35 2.62
CA SER A 402 -26.98 29.40 4.08
C SER A 402 -26.99 28.04 4.79
N SER A 403 -27.49 26.98 4.14
CA SER A 403 -27.52 25.62 4.68
C SER A 403 -26.31 24.76 4.29
N LEU A 404 -25.38 25.27 3.48
CA LEU A 404 -24.27 24.48 2.94
C LEU A 404 -23.26 24.12 4.04
N GLU A 405 -23.22 22.85 4.41
CA GLU A 405 -22.35 22.33 5.47
C GLU A 405 -21.14 21.58 4.91
N LYS A 406 -21.31 20.91 3.77
CA LYS A 406 -20.30 20.01 3.18
C LYS A 406 -19.99 20.37 1.75
N VAL A 407 -18.70 20.46 1.45
CA VAL A 407 -18.21 20.66 0.09
C VAL A 407 -17.22 19.56 -0.26
N PHE A 408 -17.44 18.89 -1.38
CA PHE A 408 -16.53 17.90 -1.94
C PHE A 408 -16.00 18.42 -3.28
N ILE A 409 -14.68 18.49 -3.41
CA ILE A 409 -14.00 18.92 -4.64
C ILE A 409 -13.00 17.83 -5.01
N ASP A 410 -13.22 17.17 -6.13
CA ASP A 410 -12.30 16.19 -6.69
C ASP A 410 -11.91 16.58 -8.11
N ASP A 411 -10.70 17.12 -8.27
CA ASP A 411 -10.22 17.61 -9.57
C ASP A 411 -9.29 16.62 -10.27
N VAL A 412 -9.26 15.35 -9.84
CA VAL A 412 -8.42 14.33 -10.46
C VAL A 412 -9.13 13.72 -11.66
N SER A 413 -8.92 14.31 -12.84
CA SER A 413 -9.30 13.64 -14.08
C SER A 413 -8.30 12.50 -14.39
N MET A 414 -8.78 11.30 -14.74
CA MET A 414 -7.95 10.19 -15.22
C MET A 414 -7.17 10.51 -16.53
N ASN A 415 -7.35 11.71 -17.10
CA ASN A 415 -6.79 12.14 -18.37
C ASN A 415 -5.81 13.31 -18.18
N ARG A 416 -4.51 13.03 -18.09
CA ARG A 416 -3.29 13.82 -18.49
C ARG A 416 -3.39 15.36 -18.73
N TYR A 417 -4.28 16.09 -18.07
CA TYR A 417 -4.44 17.53 -18.20
C TYR A 417 -4.66 18.15 -16.82
N PRO A 418 -3.77 19.08 -16.43
CA PRO A 418 -3.93 19.91 -15.24
C PRO A 418 -5.27 20.62 -15.21
N ALA A 419 -6.09 20.38 -14.20
CA ALA A 419 -7.13 21.30 -13.79
C ALA A 419 -6.74 21.82 -12.40
N ASN A 420 -6.77 23.14 -12.24
CA ASN A 420 -6.58 23.78 -10.95
C ASN A 420 -7.92 23.79 -10.21
N PRO A 421 -7.97 23.43 -8.91
CA PRO A 421 -9.17 23.59 -8.13
C PRO A 421 -9.57 25.08 -8.14
N PRO A 422 -10.88 25.37 -8.07
CA PRO A 422 -11.37 26.74 -8.08
C PRO A 422 -10.87 27.52 -6.86
N GLU A 423 -10.83 28.84 -6.96
CA GLU A 423 -10.59 29.72 -5.82
C GLU A 423 -11.65 29.45 -4.74
N LEU A 424 -11.19 29.11 -3.54
CA LEU A 424 -12.03 28.67 -2.41
C LEU A 424 -12.43 29.80 -1.46
N SER A 425 -12.21 31.07 -1.83
CA SER A 425 -12.54 32.23 -0.97
C SER A 425 -14.03 32.34 -0.67
N GLY A 426 -14.90 31.84 -1.56
CA GLY A 426 -16.34 31.70 -1.34
C GLY A 426 -16.72 30.85 -0.12
N LEU A 427 -15.89 29.88 0.29
CA LEU A 427 -16.16 29.07 1.48
C LEU A 427 -16.08 29.89 2.77
N LEU A 428 -15.36 31.01 2.77
CA LEU A 428 -15.19 31.87 3.94
C LEU A 428 -16.46 32.66 4.29
N THR A 429 -17.42 32.76 3.36
CA THR A 429 -18.68 33.49 3.56
C THR A 429 -19.81 32.60 4.08
N LEU A 430 -19.57 31.29 4.24
CA LEU A 430 -20.57 30.32 4.65
C LEU A 430 -20.76 30.27 6.17
N PRO A 431 -22.00 30.52 6.69
CA PRO A 431 -22.25 30.55 8.12
C PRO A 431 -22.33 29.15 8.77
N ALA A 432 -22.66 28.11 8.00
CA ALA A 432 -22.89 26.75 8.50
C ALA A 432 -21.81 25.73 8.08
N PHE A 433 -20.69 26.19 7.52
CA PHE A 433 -19.66 25.32 6.95
C PHE A 433 -19.03 24.39 8.00
N LYS A 434 -18.98 23.09 7.71
CA LYS A 434 -18.43 22.07 8.61
C LYS A 434 -17.28 21.28 8.00
N SER A 435 -17.38 20.88 6.73
CA SER A 435 -16.38 19.99 6.12
C SER A 435 -16.04 20.31 4.67
N LEU A 436 -14.75 20.26 4.37
CA LEU A 436 -14.20 20.23 3.02
C LEU A 436 -13.49 18.90 2.77
N GLU A 437 -13.83 18.22 1.68
CA GLU A 437 -13.00 17.17 1.10
C GLU A 437 -12.42 17.68 -0.21
N LEU A 438 -11.10 17.68 -0.32
CA LEU A 438 -10.37 18.24 -1.45
C LEU A 438 -9.33 17.25 -1.97
N THR A 439 -9.53 16.77 -3.19
CA THR A 439 -8.55 15.92 -3.90
C THR A 439 -7.82 16.76 -4.96
N ILE A 440 -6.48 16.77 -4.90
CA ILE A 440 -5.62 17.56 -5.80
C ILE A 440 -4.39 16.77 -6.25
N ASN A 441 -3.81 17.16 -7.39
CA ASN A 441 -2.60 16.55 -7.93
C ASN A 441 -1.32 17.31 -7.48
N PRO A 442 -0.45 16.71 -6.65
CA PRO A 442 0.69 17.42 -6.05
C PRO A 442 1.81 17.86 -7.02
N GLU A 443 1.80 17.43 -8.28
CA GLU A 443 2.85 17.72 -9.26
C GLU A 443 2.66 19.05 -10.00
N GLU A 444 1.51 19.71 -9.82
CA GLU A 444 1.17 20.92 -10.56
C GLU A 444 1.46 22.18 -9.75
N GLU A 445 2.21 23.10 -10.35
CA GLU A 445 2.49 24.42 -9.75
C GLU A 445 1.30 25.36 -9.94
N GLY A 446 0.89 26.08 -8.89
CA GLY A 446 -0.04 27.22 -9.02
C GLY A 446 -1.34 27.16 -8.21
N TYR A 447 -1.57 26.14 -7.37
CA TYR A 447 -2.77 26.10 -6.53
C TYR A 447 -2.81 27.25 -5.51
N ASN A 448 -3.85 28.09 -5.59
CA ASN A 448 -4.15 29.08 -4.56
C ASN A 448 -5.14 28.50 -3.54
N LEU A 449 -4.60 27.94 -2.47
CA LEU A 449 -5.37 27.35 -1.37
C LEU A 449 -5.31 28.19 -0.10
N ASP A 450 -5.07 29.49 -0.21
CA ASP A 450 -4.94 30.40 0.94
C ASP A 450 -6.21 30.45 1.79
N ALA A 451 -7.36 30.35 1.13
CA ALA A 451 -8.65 30.37 1.80
C ALA A 451 -8.82 29.23 2.80
N LEU A 452 -8.14 28.09 2.62
CA LEU A 452 -8.22 26.95 3.55
C LEU A 452 -7.79 27.33 4.97
N ALA A 453 -6.76 28.18 5.09
CA ALA A 453 -6.26 28.62 6.38
C ALA A 453 -7.21 29.61 7.09
N GLY A 454 -8.14 30.21 6.35
CA GLY A 454 -9.14 31.16 6.85
C GLY A 454 -10.47 30.52 7.26
N LEU A 455 -10.63 29.21 7.09
CA LEU A 455 -11.89 28.52 7.39
C LEU A 455 -12.28 28.65 8.88
N PRO A 456 -13.59 28.60 9.22
CA PRO A 456 -14.07 28.70 10.59
C PRO A 456 -13.43 27.66 11.53
N SER A 457 -13.18 28.04 12.78
CA SER A 457 -12.65 27.12 13.80
C SER A 457 -13.56 25.90 13.97
N GLY A 458 -12.98 24.70 14.07
CA GLY A 458 -13.74 23.45 14.13
C GLY A 458 -14.12 22.86 12.76
N SER A 459 -13.83 23.54 11.65
CA SER A 459 -13.98 22.96 10.31
C SER A 459 -13.08 21.74 10.15
N SER A 460 -13.62 20.67 9.57
CA SER A 460 -12.85 19.49 9.16
C SER A 460 -12.42 19.65 7.71
N VAL A 461 -11.13 19.45 7.42
CA VAL A 461 -10.60 19.55 6.06
C VAL A 461 -9.78 18.32 5.77
N GLU A 462 -10.26 17.53 4.81
CA GLU A 462 -9.53 16.38 4.27
C GLU A 462 -8.90 16.79 2.95
N ILE A 463 -7.57 16.67 2.87
CA ILE A 463 -6.80 16.93 1.66
C ILE A 463 -6.21 15.61 1.19
N SER A 464 -6.63 15.14 0.03
CA SER A 464 -6.16 13.91 -0.60
C SER A 464 -5.26 14.26 -1.78
N LEU A 465 -3.99 13.88 -1.68
CA LEU A 465 -3.02 14.01 -2.78
C LEU A 465 -2.95 12.67 -3.53
N TYR A 466 -3.15 12.71 -4.84
CA TYR A 466 -2.99 11.53 -5.70
C TYR A 466 -1.61 10.90 -5.50
N GLU A 467 -1.56 9.57 -5.32
CA GLU A 467 -0.34 8.76 -5.08
C GLU A 467 0.52 9.13 -3.84
N SER A 468 0.06 9.99 -2.93
CA SER A 468 0.87 10.45 -1.77
C SER A 468 0.13 10.48 -0.43
N GLY A 469 -0.16 9.30 0.12
CA GLY A 469 -0.87 9.18 1.41
C GLY A 469 -0.17 9.86 2.60
N ARG A 470 1.16 9.78 2.71
CA ARG A 470 1.90 10.39 3.83
C ARG A 470 1.91 11.93 3.80
N ARG A 471 1.98 12.52 2.60
CA ARG A 471 1.96 13.99 2.45
C ARG A 471 0.55 14.55 2.67
N SER A 472 -0.48 13.81 2.26
CA SER A 472 -1.88 14.10 2.56
C SER A 472 -2.12 14.23 4.07
N GLU A 473 -1.73 13.21 4.84
CA GLU A 473 -1.85 13.20 6.31
C GLU A 473 -1.06 14.36 6.97
N MET A 474 0.11 14.69 6.41
CA MET A 474 0.96 15.80 6.86
C MET A 474 0.25 17.15 6.71
N LEU A 475 -0.26 17.45 5.52
CA LEU A 475 -0.95 18.70 5.21
C LEU A 475 -2.23 18.86 6.03
N GLN A 476 -3.02 17.79 6.15
CA GLN A 476 -4.23 17.77 6.96
C GLN A 476 -3.93 18.17 8.43
N LYS A 477 -2.90 17.55 9.04
CA LYS A 477 -2.49 17.88 10.41
C LYS A 477 -2.00 19.33 10.55
N GLN A 478 -1.22 19.81 9.59
CA GLN A 478 -0.71 21.19 9.60
C GLN A 478 -1.83 22.21 9.48
N LEU A 479 -2.76 22.00 8.54
CA LEU A 479 -3.90 22.87 8.33
C LEU A 479 -4.84 22.88 9.53
N ALA A 480 -5.14 21.72 10.10
CA ALA A 480 -5.98 21.61 11.30
C ALA A 480 -5.40 22.39 12.49
N ILE A 481 -4.08 22.43 12.64
CA ILE A 481 -3.42 23.27 13.65
C ILE A 481 -3.64 24.75 13.35
N LEU A 482 -3.44 25.19 12.10
CA LEU A 482 -3.62 26.59 11.72
C LEU A 482 -5.07 27.08 11.86
N ILE A 483 -6.05 26.29 11.41
CA ILE A 483 -7.48 26.62 11.50
C ILE A 483 -7.87 26.86 12.96
N ASN A 484 -7.42 26.00 13.87
CA ASN A 484 -7.79 26.05 15.28
C ASN A 484 -6.85 26.93 16.14
N ALA A 485 -5.80 27.51 15.55
CA ALA A 485 -4.89 28.40 16.26
C ALA A 485 -5.47 29.80 16.45
N ASP A 486 -5.12 30.42 17.57
CA ASP A 486 -5.40 31.83 17.87
C ASP A 486 -4.41 32.73 17.12
N LEU A 487 -4.65 32.89 15.82
CA LEU A 487 -3.85 33.66 14.87
C LEU A 487 -4.76 34.58 14.05
N THR A 488 -4.24 35.71 13.58
CA THR A 488 -4.96 36.52 12.61
C THR A 488 -5.11 35.79 11.27
N ALA A 489 -6.12 36.14 10.47
CA ALA A 489 -6.33 35.52 9.16
C ALA A 489 -5.10 35.68 8.24
N ASP A 490 -4.40 36.81 8.32
CA ASP A 490 -3.17 37.05 7.56
C ASP A 490 -2.02 36.15 8.01
N GLN A 491 -1.86 35.93 9.32
CA GLN A 491 -0.87 35.00 9.85
C GLN A 491 -1.14 33.57 9.39
N LYS A 492 -2.41 33.10 9.49
CA LYS A 492 -2.79 31.76 9.04
C LYS A 492 -2.49 31.56 7.56
N ARG A 493 -2.89 32.50 6.71
CA ARG A 493 -2.60 32.47 5.26
C ARG A 493 -1.11 32.47 4.96
N ASN A 494 -0.35 33.36 5.60
CA ASN A 494 1.10 33.45 5.40
C ASN A 494 1.81 32.13 5.78
N TYR A 495 1.45 31.54 6.92
CA TYR A 495 2.02 30.25 7.33
C TYR A 495 1.61 29.12 6.40
N TRP A 496 0.36 29.09 5.96
CA TRP A 496 -0.12 28.07 5.03
C TRP A 496 0.60 28.11 3.67
N ARG A 497 0.81 29.30 3.09
CA ARG A 497 1.60 29.49 1.86
C ARG A 497 3.02 28.92 1.95
N GLN A 498 3.60 28.97 3.13
CA GLN A 498 4.95 28.43 3.37
C GLN A 498 4.93 26.92 3.63
N LEU A 499 3.83 26.36 4.13
CA LEU A 499 3.70 24.95 4.48
C LEU A 499 3.26 24.07 3.30
N PHE A 500 2.27 24.53 2.54
CA PHE A 500 1.68 23.79 1.43
C PHE A 500 2.69 23.25 0.39
N PRO A 501 3.67 24.06 -0.09
CA PRO A 501 4.64 23.58 -1.09
C PRO A 501 5.71 22.65 -0.50
N LEU A 502 5.82 22.52 0.82
CA LEU A 502 6.87 21.69 1.43
C LEU A 502 6.67 20.22 1.09
N LYS A 503 7.69 19.62 0.48
CA LYS A 503 7.75 18.16 0.32
C LYS A 503 8.14 17.49 1.63
N PHE A 504 9.02 18.12 2.40
CA PHE A 504 9.47 17.60 3.68
C PHE A 504 9.53 18.67 4.78
N PRO A 505 9.16 18.36 6.04
CA PRO A 505 9.21 19.31 7.16
C PRO A 505 10.60 19.93 7.45
N ARG A 506 11.68 19.30 6.98
CA ARG A 506 13.06 19.79 7.12
C ARG A 506 13.37 20.98 6.21
N GLU A 507 12.57 21.20 5.17
CA GLU A 507 12.73 22.27 4.18
C GLU A 507 12.01 23.56 4.61
N LEU A 508 11.36 23.54 5.77
CA LEU A 508 10.71 24.72 6.35
C LEU A 508 11.72 25.88 6.44
N PRO A 509 11.43 27.06 5.86
CA PRO A 509 12.26 28.24 6.01
C PRO A 509 12.26 28.73 7.48
N THR A 510 13.12 29.70 7.78
CA THR A 510 13.11 30.33 9.11
C THR A 510 11.79 31.07 9.32
N MET A 511 11.01 30.60 10.30
CA MET A 511 9.74 31.21 10.70
C MET A 511 9.91 32.14 11.90
N ASP A 512 8.89 32.97 12.15
CA ASP A 512 8.81 33.79 13.37
C ASP A 512 8.49 32.95 14.63
N GLY A 513 8.60 33.57 15.81
CA GLY A 513 8.34 32.88 17.08
C GLY A 513 6.88 32.47 17.29
N ARG A 514 5.92 33.20 16.71
CA ARG A 514 4.49 32.90 16.83
C ARG A 514 4.14 31.62 16.08
N PHE A 515 4.75 31.38 14.92
CA PHE A 515 4.66 30.13 14.19
C PHE A 515 5.12 28.95 15.05
N TYR A 516 6.32 29.03 15.63
CA TYR A 516 6.88 27.93 16.42
C TYR A 516 6.03 27.62 17.66
N LEU A 517 5.57 28.64 18.38
CA LEU A 517 4.66 28.47 19.52
C LEU A 517 3.36 27.76 19.12
N THR A 518 2.78 28.14 17.97
CA THR A 518 1.54 27.53 17.45
C THR A 518 1.72 26.03 17.18
N PHE A 519 2.79 25.63 16.49
CA PHE A 519 3.05 24.22 16.18
C PHE A 519 3.55 23.41 17.40
N MET A 520 4.15 24.07 18.40
CA MET A 520 4.46 23.47 19.70
C MET A 520 3.19 23.11 20.48
N GLU A 521 2.23 24.02 20.56
CA GLU A 521 0.93 23.80 21.20
C GLU A 521 0.09 22.76 20.44
N GLY A 522 0.14 22.79 19.10
CA GLY A 522 -0.46 21.78 18.22
C GLY A 522 0.22 20.39 18.26
N ARG A 523 1.31 20.22 19.02
CA ARG A 523 2.07 18.96 19.17
C ARG A 523 2.61 18.39 17.85
N TYR A 524 2.95 19.25 16.89
CA TYR A 524 3.45 18.81 15.60
C TYR A 524 4.95 18.49 15.65
N THR A 525 5.26 17.22 15.93
CA THR A 525 6.63 16.73 16.12
C THR A 525 7.59 16.90 14.93
N PRO A 526 7.16 16.91 13.65
CA PRO A 526 8.10 17.03 12.53
C PRO A 526 8.90 18.36 12.51
N PHE A 527 8.40 19.43 13.13
CA PHE A 527 9.14 20.70 13.28
C PHE A 527 9.97 20.80 14.56
N LYS A 528 10.03 19.73 15.38
CA LYS A 528 10.69 19.76 16.69
C LYS A 528 12.13 20.24 16.63
N LYS A 529 12.90 19.87 15.60
CA LYS A 529 14.31 20.26 15.50
C LYS A 529 14.45 21.78 15.30
N GLN A 530 13.69 22.35 14.37
CA GLN A 530 13.71 23.79 14.10
C GLN A 530 13.18 24.60 15.28
N VAL A 531 12.09 24.13 15.89
CA VAL A 531 11.53 24.71 17.12
C VAL A 531 12.56 24.74 18.24
N LEU A 532 13.28 23.64 18.49
CA LEU A 532 14.30 23.59 19.55
C LEU A 532 15.49 24.48 19.24
N ALA A 533 15.91 24.56 17.97
CA ALA A 533 17.00 25.46 17.55
C ALA A 533 16.61 26.94 17.74
N TRP A 534 15.40 27.32 17.31
CA TRP A 534 14.85 28.66 17.56
C TRP A 534 14.75 28.95 19.05
N LEU A 535 14.15 28.05 19.83
CA LEU A 535 13.99 28.23 21.27
C LEU A 535 15.33 28.37 21.97
N ARG A 536 16.34 27.58 21.58
CA ARG A 536 17.69 27.68 22.15
C ARG A 536 18.32 29.03 21.87
N GLN A 537 18.21 29.52 20.64
CA GLN A 537 18.72 30.85 20.26
C GLN A 537 18.01 31.97 21.04
N VAL A 538 16.68 31.88 21.19
CA VAL A 538 15.91 32.86 21.98
C VAL A 538 16.27 32.76 23.47
N ALA A 539 16.50 31.56 24.00
CA ALA A 539 16.93 31.34 25.38
C ALA A 539 18.28 31.97 25.68
N GLU A 540 19.28 31.77 24.81
CA GLU A 540 20.60 32.38 24.95
C GLU A 540 20.52 33.92 24.90
N SER A 541 19.74 34.47 23.98
CA SER A 541 19.50 35.92 23.92
C SER A 541 18.78 36.44 25.16
N SER A 542 17.80 35.71 25.67
CA SER A 542 17.01 36.09 26.85
C SER A 542 17.88 36.11 28.10
N VAL A 543 18.72 35.09 28.31
CA VAL A 543 19.67 35.01 29.43
C VAL A 543 20.75 36.09 29.32
N ALA A 544 21.18 36.44 28.10
CA ALA A 544 22.10 37.56 27.90
C ALA A 544 21.46 38.93 28.24
N LYS A 545 20.17 39.11 27.95
CA LYS A 545 19.41 40.31 28.32
C LYS A 545 19.17 40.40 29.84
N ARG A 546 18.85 39.27 30.47
CA ARG A 546 18.65 39.15 31.92
C ARG A 546 19.10 37.76 32.37
N PRO A 547 20.24 37.64 33.09
CA PRO A 547 20.67 36.35 33.62
C PRO A 547 19.64 35.76 34.59
N LEU A 548 19.57 34.43 34.63
CA LEU A 548 18.85 33.71 35.69
C LEU A 548 19.61 33.89 37.01
N ASP A 549 18.90 34.34 38.04
CA ASP A 549 19.44 34.67 39.36
C ASP A 549 18.37 34.50 40.45
N SER A 550 18.71 34.82 41.70
CA SER A 550 17.79 34.76 42.84
C SER A 550 16.60 35.73 42.75
N ASN A 551 16.65 36.75 41.90
CA ASN A 551 15.53 37.68 41.67
C ASN A 551 14.63 37.25 40.51
N SER A 552 14.87 36.07 39.93
CA SER A 552 14.09 35.57 38.81
C SER A 552 12.75 34.97 39.28
N CYS A 553 11.68 35.28 38.55
CA CYS A 553 10.35 34.69 38.72
C CYS A 553 10.01 33.95 37.43
N ILE A 554 10.03 32.61 37.49
CA ILE A 554 9.90 31.76 36.30
C ILE A 554 8.47 31.24 36.19
N PHE A 555 7.82 31.48 35.05
CA PHE A 555 6.57 30.81 34.68
C PHE A 555 6.88 29.61 33.79
N ILE A 556 6.40 28.43 34.16
CA ILE A 556 6.65 27.21 33.39
C ILE A 556 5.46 26.98 32.46
N CYS A 557 5.69 27.14 31.15
CA CYS A 557 4.71 26.84 30.12
C CYS A 557 5.08 25.53 29.41
N GLY A 558 4.33 24.46 29.69
CA GLY A 558 4.59 23.12 29.16
C GLY A 558 5.30 22.20 30.16
N ARG A 559 5.85 21.10 29.66
CA ARG A 559 6.54 20.07 30.44
C ARG A 559 8.07 20.23 30.31
N SER A 560 8.69 20.62 31.41
CA SER A 560 10.15 20.59 31.59
C SER A 560 10.65 19.16 31.72
N SER A 561 11.91 18.92 31.34
CA SER A 561 12.68 17.71 31.60
C SER A 561 13.00 17.54 33.10
N PHE A 562 12.98 18.62 33.88
CA PHE A 562 13.12 18.59 35.32
C PHE A 562 11.81 18.23 36.01
N LYS A 563 11.90 17.45 37.09
CA LYS A 563 10.71 17.15 37.90
C LYS A 563 10.29 18.40 38.67
N SER A 564 8.98 18.60 38.87
CA SER A 564 8.48 19.74 39.66
C SER A 564 9.09 19.80 41.08
N THR A 565 9.40 18.65 41.68
CA THR A 565 10.08 18.56 42.98
C THR A 565 11.52 19.07 42.93
N GLU A 566 12.23 18.82 41.83
CA GLU A 566 13.61 19.23 41.60
C GLU A 566 13.70 20.74 41.38
N ILE A 567 12.83 21.30 40.52
CA ILE A 567 12.76 22.75 40.30
C ILE A 567 12.43 23.48 41.61
N LYS A 568 11.53 22.92 42.45
CA LYS A 568 11.22 23.49 43.78
C LYS A 568 12.40 23.43 44.75
N ALA A 569 13.17 22.34 44.73
CA ALA A 569 14.36 22.23 45.56
C ALA A 569 15.42 23.26 45.13
N LYS A 570 15.68 23.35 43.83
CA LYS A 570 16.60 24.34 43.25
C LYS A 570 16.13 25.78 43.43
N SER A 571 14.82 26.04 43.43
CA SER A 571 14.28 27.37 43.73
C SER A 571 14.55 27.79 45.18
N ALA A 572 14.48 26.85 46.13
CA ALA A 572 14.84 27.12 47.52
C ALA A 572 16.36 27.29 47.71
N GLU A 573 17.16 26.51 46.99
CA GLU A 573 18.63 26.53 47.04
C GLU A 573 19.22 27.82 46.42
N LEU A 574 18.77 28.18 45.21
CA LEU A 574 19.31 29.28 44.41
C LEU A 574 18.50 30.59 44.57
N GLY A 575 17.41 30.55 45.34
CA GLY A 575 16.65 31.73 45.76
C GLY A 575 15.64 32.31 44.77
N PHE A 576 15.45 31.72 43.59
CA PHE A 576 14.46 32.18 42.60
C PHE A 576 13.03 31.73 42.93
N SER A 577 12.01 32.33 42.29
CA SER A 577 10.59 31.99 42.51
C SER A 577 9.92 31.40 41.26
N ILE A 578 8.86 30.60 41.46
CA ILE A 578 8.07 29.99 40.37
C ILE A 578 6.65 30.54 40.41
N SER A 579 6.18 31.14 39.32
CA SER A 579 4.80 31.61 39.20
C SER A 579 3.87 30.51 38.67
N LYS A 580 2.62 30.52 39.15
CA LYS A 580 1.53 29.63 38.68
C LYS A 580 0.74 30.21 37.51
N LYS A 581 0.87 31.51 37.25
CA LYS A 581 0.17 32.24 36.19
C LYS A 581 1.15 33.19 35.50
N LEU A 582 0.90 33.47 34.22
CA LEU A 582 1.61 34.52 33.51
C LEU A 582 1.04 35.88 33.99
N ASP A 583 1.81 36.60 34.80
CA ASP A 583 1.47 37.92 35.36
C ASP A 583 2.69 38.86 35.31
N ASP A 584 2.51 40.13 35.67
CA ASP A 584 3.54 41.16 35.58
C ASP A 584 4.79 40.91 36.45
N LYS A 585 4.74 39.92 37.35
CA LYS A 585 5.89 39.56 38.19
C LYS A 585 6.80 38.55 37.49
N VAL A 586 6.32 37.86 36.45
CA VAL A 586 7.08 36.86 35.71
C VAL A 586 8.22 37.54 34.96
N THR A 587 9.44 37.12 35.23
CA THR A 587 10.65 37.66 34.59
C THR A 587 11.10 36.80 33.42
N HIS A 588 10.89 35.48 33.50
CA HIS A 588 11.24 34.52 32.45
C HIS A 588 10.12 33.48 32.26
N ILE A 589 9.92 33.03 31.03
CA ILE A 589 9.02 31.93 30.71
C ILE A 589 9.86 30.72 30.30
N LEU A 590 9.82 29.66 31.11
CA LEU A 590 10.39 28.38 30.73
C LEU A 590 9.44 27.68 29.76
N LEU A 591 9.83 27.61 28.48
CA LEU A 591 9.09 26.88 27.46
C LEU A 591 9.54 25.42 27.43
N GLY A 592 8.71 24.56 28.01
CA GLY A 592 8.88 23.11 27.97
C GLY A 592 8.18 22.47 26.78
N SER A 593 8.22 21.14 26.72
CA SER A 593 7.47 20.38 25.70
C SER A 593 5.96 20.49 25.90
N ASN A 594 5.19 20.60 24.80
CA ASN A 594 3.72 20.69 24.82
C ASN A 594 3.18 21.87 25.67
N PRO A 595 3.58 23.11 25.36
CA PRO A 595 3.03 24.31 26.01
C PRO A 595 1.54 24.46 25.70
N LYS A 596 0.82 25.16 26.58
CA LYS A 596 -0.62 25.47 26.41
C LYS A 596 -0.85 26.96 26.65
N GLY A 597 -1.82 27.54 25.96
CA GLY A 597 -2.16 28.96 26.06
C GLY A 597 -1.06 29.84 25.52
N THR A 598 -0.38 29.42 24.43
CA THR A 598 0.77 30.16 23.88
C THR A 598 0.38 31.50 23.25
N ALA A 599 -0.91 31.72 22.99
CA ALA A 599 -1.45 33.00 22.53
C ALA A 599 -1.06 34.17 23.45
N ALA A 600 -1.04 33.95 24.78
CA ALA A 600 -0.64 34.96 25.76
C ALA A 600 0.88 35.25 25.79
N ILE A 601 1.69 34.43 25.11
CA ILE A 601 3.14 34.56 25.05
C ILE A 601 3.50 35.33 23.79
N ASP A 602 4.01 36.54 23.96
CA ASP A 602 4.69 37.29 22.91
C ASP A 602 6.20 36.94 22.91
N PRO A 603 6.74 36.25 21.88
CA PRO A 603 8.13 35.83 21.83
C PRO A 603 9.14 36.97 21.64
N GLU A 604 8.69 38.17 21.26
CA GLU A 604 9.57 39.34 21.10
C GLU A 604 9.68 40.15 22.40
N GLN A 605 8.60 40.17 23.20
CA GLN A 605 8.53 40.93 24.45
C GLN A 605 8.89 40.09 25.69
N HIS A 606 8.51 38.80 25.71
CA HIS A 606 8.80 37.93 26.85
C HIS A 606 10.19 37.31 26.74
N LEU A 607 10.87 37.18 27.88
CA LEU A 607 12.14 36.46 27.96
C LEU A 607 11.87 34.96 28.07
N LEU A 608 12.08 34.24 26.97
CA LEU A 608 11.87 32.80 26.89
C LEU A 608 13.16 32.07 27.26
N VAL A 609 13.07 31.02 28.08
CA VAL A 609 14.22 30.16 28.43
C VAL A 609 13.88 28.70 28.17
N ASP A 610 14.90 27.88 27.92
CA ASP A 610 14.80 26.44 27.71
C ASP A 610 15.37 25.65 28.89
N ASP A 611 15.14 24.34 28.91
CA ASP A 611 15.66 23.46 29.98
C ASP A 611 17.19 23.49 30.04
N THR A 612 17.87 23.70 28.91
CA THR A 612 19.34 23.79 28.86
C THR A 612 19.84 25.03 29.60
N ALA A 613 19.21 26.20 29.40
CA ALA A 613 19.53 27.41 30.15
C ALA A 613 19.27 27.24 31.66
N LEU A 614 18.20 26.54 32.01
CA LEU A 614 17.89 26.22 33.40
C LEU A 614 18.92 25.23 34.00
N GLN A 615 19.36 24.24 33.24
CA GLN A 615 20.41 23.30 33.64
C GLN A 615 21.75 24.02 33.89
N GLN A 616 22.14 24.92 33.00
CA GLN A 616 23.37 25.72 33.14
C GLN A 616 23.32 26.58 34.41
N PHE A 617 22.17 27.17 34.72
CA PHE A 617 21.95 27.90 35.97
C PHE A 617 22.07 26.98 37.20
N PHE A 618 21.55 25.74 37.14
CA PHE A 618 21.68 24.77 38.23
C PHE A 618 23.11 24.26 38.47
N GLN A 619 23.97 24.32 37.45
CA GLN A 619 25.34 23.76 37.46
C GLN A 619 26.43 24.77 37.85
N GLN A 620 26.09 26.01 38.19
CA GLN A 620 27.11 27.04 38.47
C GLN A 620 28.02 26.77 39.70
N GLU A 621 27.81 25.70 40.48
CA GLU A 621 28.79 25.22 41.48
C GLU A 621 28.76 23.68 41.68
N ALA A 622 29.68 22.92 41.04
CA ALA A 622 29.97 21.53 41.40
C ALA A 622 31.48 21.20 41.27
N PRO A 623 32.14 20.47 42.21
CA PRO A 623 33.60 20.28 42.21
C PRO A 623 34.09 19.13 41.31
N GLN A 624 35.25 19.34 40.68
CA GLN A 624 36.03 18.37 39.90
C GLN A 624 36.86 17.46 40.82
N PHE A 625 36.58 16.16 40.87
CA PHE A 625 37.56 15.14 41.29
C PHE A 625 37.17 13.79 40.71
N LEU A 626 37.94 13.28 39.73
CA LEU A 626 38.09 11.86 39.36
C LEU A 626 39.08 11.76 38.19
N GLN A 627 40.39 11.85 38.47
CA GLN A 627 41.45 11.37 37.58
C GLN A 627 42.59 10.84 38.43
N GLN A 628 42.74 9.51 38.51
CA GLN A 628 44.03 8.82 38.65
C GLN A 628 43.81 7.30 38.57
N GLU A 629 44.26 6.68 37.48
CA GLU A 629 44.45 5.24 37.37
C GLU A 629 45.92 4.91 37.72
N SER A 630 46.14 4.03 38.69
CA SER A 630 47.43 3.34 38.87
C SER A 630 47.22 1.89 39.29
N ALA A 631 47.79 0.99 38.47
CA ALA A 631 48.26 -0.37 38.76
C ALA A 631 47.22 -1.40 39.25
N VAL A 632 46.69 -2.19 38.31
CA VAL A 632 46.00 -3.47 38.56
C VAL A 632 46.68 -4.55 37.69
N ASP A 633 46.90 -5.73 38.26
CA ASP A 633 47.57 -6.89 37.64
C ASP A 633 46.95 -7.31 36.30
N SER A 634 47.78 -7.46 35.25
CA SER A 634 47.33 -7.68 33.86
C SER A 634 46.58 -9.00 33.65
N GLY A 635 46.93 -10.08 34.37
CA GLY A 635 46.32 -11.41 34.15
C GLY A 635 44.85 -11.54 34.56
N MET A 636 44.40 -10.78 35.56
CA MET A 636 42.99 -10.76 35.97
C MET A 636 42.14 -9.90 35.01
N ILE A 637 42.72 -8.82 34.48
CA ILE A 637 42.10 -7.97 33.45
C ILE A 637 41.87 -8.79 32.18
N ASP A 638 42.86 -9.57 31.74
CA ASP A 638 42.75 -10.41 30.55
C ASP A 638 41.66 -11.47 30.69
N SER A 639 41.56 -12.13 31.85
CA SER A 639 40.51 -13.12 32.13
C SER A 639 39.10 -12.49 32.11
N VAL A 640 38.95 -11.27 32.66
CA VAL A 640 37.67 -10.55 32.65
C VAL A 640 37.32 -10.08 31.24
N LEU A 641 38.30 -9.63 30.45
CA LEU A 641 38.09 -9.25 29.06
C LEU A 641 37.68 -10.46 28.20
N GLU A 642 38.25 -11.64 28.43
CA GLU A 642 37.80 -12.89 27.80
C GLU A 642 36.33 -13.18 28.13
N MET A 643 35.94 -13.07 29.40
CA MET A 643 34.55 -13.27 29.82
C MET A 643 33.59 -12.23 29.24
N LEU A 644 33.99 -10.97 29.14
CA LEU A 644 33.18 -9.90 28.54
C LEU A 644 33.02 -10.04 27.03
N ASN A 645 34.02 -10.62 26.35
CA ASN A 645 34.01 -10.84 24.90
C ASN A 645 33.36 -12.16 24.49
N SER A 646 33.17 -13.09 25.42
CA SER A 646 32.44 -14.35 25.21
C SER A 646 31.02 -14.10 24.64
N PRO A 647 30.50 -14.98 23.78
CA PRO A 647 29.10 -14.92 23.37
C PRO A 647 28.12 -15.42 24.45
N ASP A 648 28.61 -16.01 25.54
CA ASP A 648 27.80 -16.62 26.60
C ASP A 648 27.32 -15.60 27.66
N GLU A 649 26.02 -15.57 27.91
CA GLU A 649 25.41 -14.65 28.87
C GLU A 649 25.73 -14.99 30.34
N ALA A 650 26.02 -16.26 30.67
CA ALA A 650 26.46 -16.64 32.01
C ALA A 650 27.85 -16.07 32.32
N SER A 651 28.77 -16.12 31.35
CA SER A 651 30.10 -15.49 31.42
C SER A 651 30.02 -13.98 31.66
N HIS A 652 29.08 -13.29 31.00
CA HIS A 652 28.85 -11.85 31.26
C HIS A 652 28.47 -11.58 32.72
N ARG A 653 27.55 -12.35 33.30
CA ARG A 653 27.11 -12.13 34.70
C ARG A 653 28.27 -12.25 35.68
N VAL A 654 29.11 -13.28 35.52
CA VAL A 654 30.30 -13.48 36.36
C VAL A 654 31.26 -12.29 36.22
N ALA A 655 31.52 -11.83 34.99
CA ALA A 655 32.37 -10.66 34.76
C ALA A 655 31.79 -9.39 35.41
N ILE A 656 30.48 -9.13 35.29
CA ILE A 656 29.84 -7.95 35.90
C ILE A 656 29.93 -7.99 37.43
N GLU A 657 29.75 -9.16 38.06
CA GLU A 657 29.91 -9.32 39.50
C GLU A 657 31.34 -9.05 39.97
N MET A 658 32.34 -9.50 39.20
CA MET A 658 33.76 -9.21 39.47
C MET A 658 34.08 -7.72 39.35
N LEU A 659 33.53 -7.04 38.32
CA LEU A 659 33.74 -5.61 38.08
C LEU A 659 33.05 -4.72 39.12
N ALA A 660 31.91 -5.15 39.65
CA ALA A 660 31.25 -4.45 40.75
C ALA A 660 32.14 -4.31 42.01
N GLN A 661 33.15 -5.17 42.15
CA GLN A 661 34.12 -5.15 43.24
C GLN A 661 35.49 -4.57 42.83
N GLY A 662 35.85 -4.62 41.54
CA GLY A 662 37.19 -4.29 41.03
C GLY A 662 37.31 -3.02 40.19
N GLY A 663 36.20 -2.35 39.83
CA GLY A 663 36.21 -1.17 38.96
C GLY A 663 36.26 -1.49 37.46
N VAL A 664 36.22 -0.45 36.61
CA VAL A 664 36.18 -0.58 35.14
C VAL A 664 37.38 0.15 34.54
N THR A 665 38.10 -0.50 33.62
CA THR A 665 39.19 0.12 32.87
C THR A 665 38.72 0.58 31.48
N SER A 666 39.51 1.43 30.83
CA SER A 666 39.24 1.91 29.47
C SER A 666 39.05 0.77 28.44
N ALA A 667 39.79 -0.34 28.56
CA ALA A 667 39.68 -1.50 27.69
C ALA A 667 38.33 -2.25 27.80
N MET A 668 37.63 -2.10 28.93
CA MET A 668 36.37 -2.80 29.20
C MET A 668 35.14 -2.02 28.73
N LEU A 669 35.28 -0.74 28.37
CA LEU A 669 34.15 0.14 28.06
C LEU A 669 33.33 -0.35 26.88
N MET A 670 33.97 -0.75 25.77
CA MET A 670 33.26 -1.18 24.57
C MET A 670 32.62 -2.58 24.72
N PRO A 671 33.30 -3.60 25.29
CA PRO A 671 32.66 -4.87 25.62
C PRO A 671 31.43 -4.71 26.52
N LEU A 672 31.52 -3.88 27.57
CA LEU A 672 30.39 -3.58 28.45
C LEU A 672 29.27 -2.85 27.72
N PHE A 673 29.60 -1.86 26.89
CA PHE A 673 28.62 -1.12 26.10
C PHE A 673 27.90 -2.02 25.10
N LEU A 674 28.61 -2.97 24.48
CA LEU A 674 28.02 -3.96 23.60
C LEU A 674 27.00 -4.83 24.36
N ILE A 675 27.37 -5.37 25.51
CA ILE A 675 26.44 -6.18 26.35
C ILE A 675 25.22 -5.36 26.77
N LEU A 676 25.41 -4.11 27.21
CA LEU A 676 24.32 -3.20 27.59
C LEU A 676 23.27 -3.05 26.48
N LYS A 677 23.70 -3.02 25.22
CA LYS A 677 22.81 -2.84 24.06
C LYS A 677 22.23 -4.16 23.55
N MET A 678 22.85 -5.29 23.85
CA MET A 678 22.48 -6.60 23.33
C MET A 678 21.65 -7.45 24.31
N THR A 679 21.77 -7.28 25.62
CA THR A 679 20.99 -8.09 26.57
C THR A 679 19.54 -7.61 26.72
N SER A 680 18.62 -8.56 26.82
CA SER A 680 17.22 -8.30 27.16
C SER A 680 17.03 -8.09 28.67
N ASP A 681 17.95 -8.58 29.52
CA ASP A 681 17.86 -8.52 30.98
C ASP A 681 17.95 -7.06 31.49
N ASN A 682 16.85 -6.58 32.07
CA ASN A 682 16.75 -5.23 32.62
C ASN A 682 17.70 -4.99 33.81
N GLY A 683 17.91 -6.00 34.65
CA GLY A 683 18.77 -5.94 35.84
C GLY A 683 20.24 -5.87 35.45
N LEU A 684 20.67 -6.75 34.53
CA LEU A 684 22.04 -6.73 34.00
C LEU A 684 22.35 -5.39 33.31
N ARG A 685 21.41 -4.86 32.52
CA ARG A 685 21.56 -3.51 31.92
C ARG A 685 21.71 -2.41 32.95
N ALA A 686 20.96 -2.46 34.05
CA ALA A 686 21.07 -1.46 35.11
C ALA A 686 22.46 -1.51 35.78
N GLN A 687 22.99 -2.70 36.06
CA GLN A 687 24.32 -2.89 36.62
C GLN A 687 25.42 -2.38 35.69
N ILE A 688 25.38 -2.76 34.41
CA ILE A 688 26.36 -2.29 33.41
C ILE A 688 26.29 -0.78 33.22
N LYS A 689 25.08 -0.22 33.19
CA LYS A 689 24.89 1.22 33.06
C LYS A 689 25.48 1.99 34.26
N ALA A 690 25.42 1.43 35.46
CA ALA A 690 26.07 2.00 36.64
C ALA A 690 27.61 1.91 36.52
N LEU A 691 28.14 0.78 36.06
CA LEU A 691 29.59 0.59 35.81
C LEU A 691 30.14 1.56 34.76
N LEU A 692 29.38 1.85 33.71
CA LEU A 692 29.78 2.77 32.64
C LEU A 692 29.56 4.26 32.98
N ALA A 693 28.85 4.59 34.06
CA ALA A 693 28.53 5.97 34.39
C ALA A 693 29.81 6.80 34.59
N GLY A 694 29.88 7.96 33.93
CA GLY A 694 31.01 8.89 34.08
C GLY A 694 32.30 8.50 33.34
N HIS A 695 32.32 7.40 32.58
CA HIS A 695 33.47 6.96 31.80
C HIS A 695 33.32 7.28 30.29
N GLY A 696 34.43 7.53 29.58
CA GLY A 696 34.39 7.81 28.14
C GLY A 696 33.93 9.23 27.79
N SER A 697 33.67 9.47 26.50
CA SER A 697 33.29 10.80 25.97
C SER A 697 31.82 11.16 26.26
N GLU A 698 31.46 12.42 26.05
CA GLU A 698 30.07 12.88 26.15
C GLU A 698 29.14 12.10 25.20
N LEU A 699 29.58 11.88 23.95
CA LEU A 699 28.85 11.07 22.97
C LEU A 699 28.69 9.61 23.43
N PHE A 700 29.72 9.03 24.04
CA PHE A 700 29.63 7.69 24.62
C PHE A 700 28.61 7.64 25.77
N GLN A 701 28.62 8.62 26.68
CA GLN A 701 27.64 8.70 27.76
C GLN A 701 26.19 8.92 27.26
N MET A 702 26.02 9.70 26.19
CA MET A 702 24.72 9.82 25.51
C MET A 702 24.28 8.47 24.95
N ALA A 703 25.18 7.74 24.30
CA ALA A 703 24.90 6.42 23.74
C ALA A 703 24.56 5.39 24.82
N VAL A 704 25.28 5.37 25.95
CA VAL A 704 24.98 4.54 27.13
C VAL A 704 23.56 4.81 27.65
N ASN A 705 23.13 6.07 27.65
CA ASN A 705 21.80 6.48 28.09
C ASN A 705 20.67 6.28 27.06
N ASP A 706 21.01 6.03 25.80
CA ASP A 706 20.04 5.79 24.74
C ASP A 706 19.20 4.54 25.01
N ARG A 707 17.90 4.60 24.73
CA ARG A 707 16.95 3.50 24.92
C ARG A 707 16.99 2.48 23.78
N ILE A 708 17.72 2.74 22.70
CA ILE A 708 17.87 1.77 21.61
C ILE A 708 18.56 0.50 22.11
N LEU A 709 18.02 -0.64 21.66
CA LEU A 709 18.54 -1.98 21.92
C LEU A 709 18.71 -2.73 20.60
N PHE A 710 19.65 -3.66 20.60
CA PHE A 710 20.01 -4.54 19.50
C PHE A 710 19.73 -6.01 19.83
N ASN A 711 19.09 -6.29 20.97
CA ASN A 711 18.75 -7.62 21.46
C ASN A 711 17.80 -8.47 20.58
N THR A 712 17.25 -7.90 19.50
CA THR A 712 16.34 -8.58 18.56
C THR A 712 16.85 -8.56 17.12
N VAL A 713 18.11 -8.18 16.88
CA VAL A 713 18.66 -8.06 15.51
C VAL A 713 19.33 -9.33 15.01
N ARG A 714 19.33 -10.38 15.83
CA ARG A 714 19.94 -11.69 15.58
C ARG A 714 18.96 -12.79 15.98
N GLY A 715 19.00 -13.94 15.30
CA GLY A 715 18.13 -15.08 15.56
C GLY A 715 17.18 -15.35 14.39
N ASP A 716 15.99 -15.83 14.68
CA ASP A 716 14.92 -16.11 13.72
C ASP A 716 13.87 -14.98 13.76
N ASN A 717 13.28 -14.63 12.61
CA ASN A 717 12.20 -13.64 12.52
C ASN A 717 10.86 -14.13 13.13
N GLY A 718 10.81 -15.35 13.65
CA GLY A 718 9.62 -15.98 14.23
C GLY A 718 8.89 -16.92 13.26
N GLU A 719 9.39 -17.05 12.02
CA GLU A 719 8.83 -17.88 10.95
C GLU A 719 9.80 -18.99 10.51
N GLY A 720 10.92 -19.20 11.20
CA GLY A 720 11.96 -20.17 10.83
C GLY A 720 13.15 -19.55 10.08
N TRP A 721 13.10 -18.25 9.73
CA TRP A 721 14.10 -17.61 8.88
C TRP A 721 15.13 -16.84 9.70
N VAL A 722 16.41 -17.17 9.50
CA VAL A 722 17.53 -16.45 10.13
C VAL A 722 17.52 -14.98 9.68
N VAL A 723 17.40 -14.08 10.67
CA VAL A 723 17.52 -12.64 10.51
C VAL A 723 18.98 -12.32 10.15
N GLY A 724 19.23 -11.85 8.93
CA GLY A 724 20.57 -11.42 8.49
C GLY A 724 21.00 -10.07 9.06
N GLU A 725 22.12 -9.50 8.58
CA GLU A 725 22.68 -8.23 9.07
C GLU A 725 21.78 -6.98 8.86
N GLY A 726 20.72 -7.07 8.06
CA GLY A 726 19.87 -5.93 7.66
C GLY A 726 19.35 -5.10 8.84
N PRO A 727 18.70 -5.69 9.86
CA PRO A 727 18.21 -4.95 11.04
C PRO A 727 19.33 -4.31 11.87
N MET A 728 20.47 -4.99 12.02
CA MET A 728 21.65 -4.47 12.73
C MET A 728 22.20 -3.24 12.02
N PHE A 729 22.47 -3.34 10.71
CA PHE A 729 22.89 -2.24 9.86
C PHE A 729 21.93 -1.05 9.93
N LYS A 730 20.62 -1.29 9.80
CA LYS A 730 19.59 -0.24 9.83
C LYS A 730 19.58 0.52 11.15
N LYS A 731 19.63 -0.20 12.28
CA LYS A 731 19.66 0.41 13.61
C LYS A 731 20.93 1.24 13.82
N LEU A 732 22.11 0.70 13.50
CA LEU A 732 23.39 1.40 13.63
C LEU A 732 23.52 2.59 12.69
N LYS A 733 23.09 2.47 11.42
CA LYS A 733 23.06 3.57 10.46
C LYS A 733 22.22 4.74 10.98
N GLY A 734 21.09 4.45 11.64
CA GLY A 734 20.27 5.46 12.32
C GLY A 734 21.00 6.16 13.48
N GLN A 735 22.02 5.55 14.08
CA GLN A 735 22.78 6.10 15.20
C GLN A 735 24.01 6.91 14.78
N LEU A 736 24.46 6.87 13.52
CA LEU A 736 25.61 7.65 13.05
C LEU A 736 25.54 9.14 13.44
N LYS A 737 24.34 9.74 13.42
CA LYS A 737 24.14 11.15 13.81
C LYS A 737 24.13 11.40 15.32
N LYS A 738 23.77 10.39 16.12
CA LYS A 738 23.58 10.52 17.58
C LYS A 738 24.81 10.06 18.36
N TRP A 739 25.37 8.91 17.97
CA TRP A 739 26.51 8.29 18.63
C TRP A 739 27.84 8.72 17.98
N GLY A 740 27.78 9.22 16.75
CA GLY A 740 28.96 9.53 15.94
C GLY A 740 29.48 8.30 15.18
N PRO A 741 30.25 8.50 14.10
CA PRO A 741 30.75 7.41 13.26
C PRO A 741 31.76 6.52 13.99
N GLU A 742 32.68 7.09 14.77
CA GLU A 742 33.74 6.33 15.45
C GLU A 742 33.16 5.29 16.43
N LEU A 743 32.23 5.72 17.30
CA LEU A 743 31.56 4.83 18.25
C LEU A 743 30.70 3.77 17.55
N CYS A 744 30.02 4.11 16.46
CA CYS A 744 29.28 3.13 15.67
C CYS A 744 30.20 2.10 15.01
N PHE A 745 31.39 2.50 14.55
CA PHE A 745 32.36 1.58 13.94
C PHE A 745 33.00 0.67 14.99
N ASP A 746 33.35 1.19 16.17
CA ASP A 746 33.86 0.38 17.27
C ASP A 746 32.82 -0.63 17.74
N PHE A 747 31.55 -0.22 17.84
CA PHE A 747 30.45 -1.11 18.19
C PHE A 747 30.27 -2.22 17.15
N ALA A 748 30.27 -1.86 15.86
CA ALA A 748 30.17 -2.83 14.76
C ALA A 748 31.35 -3.80 14.76
N LYS A 749 32.58 -3.32 15.02
CA LYS A 749 33.78 -4.15 15.11
C LYS A 749 33.71 -5.15 16.26
N HIS A 750 33.36 -4.69 17.47
CA HIS A 750 33.25 -5.60 18.62
C HIS A 750 32.09 -6.59 18.46
N TYR A 751 31.01 -6.18 17.79
CA TYR A 751 29.93 -7.09 17.45
C TYR A 751 30.40 -8.16 16.45
N PHE A 752 31.19 -7.77 15.44
CA PHE A 752 31.82 -8.70 14.50
C PHE A 752 32.80 -9.66 15.15
N ASP A 753 33.67 -9.19 16.04
CA ASP A 753 34.63 -10.04 16.74
C ASP A 753 33.94 -11.11 17.60
N ARG A 754 32.74 -10.81 18.08
CA ARG A 754 31.94 -11.71 18.92
C ARG A 754 31.09 -12.69 18.11
N TYR A 755 30.49 -12.24 17.02
CA TYR A 755 29.45 -13.01 16.31
C TYR A 755 29.81 -13.38 14.87
N GLY A 756 30.89 -12.84 14.31
CA GLY A 756 31.30 -13.06 12.92
C GLY A 756 30.48 -12.30 11.87
N GLU A 757 29.66 -11.34 12.32
CA GLU A 757 28.75 -10.51 11.50
C GLU A 757 28.69 -9.09 12.08
N GLY A 758 28.30 -8.09 11.31
CA GLY A 758 27.93 -6.73 11.71
C GLY A 758 28.71 -5.61 11.02
N LEU A 759 29.58 -5.91 10.04
CA LEU A 759 30.43 -4.90 9.41
C LEU A 759 29.78 -4.23 8.20
N LEU A 760 28.54 -4.60 7.80
CA LEU A 760 27.88 -3.99 6.64
C LEU A 760 27.81 -2.46 6.71
N LEU A 761 27.69 -1.88 7.92
CA LEU A 761 27.76 -0.43 8.10
C LEU A 761 29.08 0.16 7.61
N ILE A 762 30.20 -0.48 7.96
CA ILE A 762 31.56 -0.02 7.68
C ILE A 762 31.89 -0.23 6.20
N LEU A 763 31.51 -1.39 5.65
CA LEU A 763 31.75 -1.76 4.26
C LEU A 763 31.05 -0.81 3.28
N THR A 764 29.88 -0.30 3.63
CA THR A 764 29.08 0.62 2.79
C THR A 764 29.47 2.09 2.88
N GLN A 765 30.48 2.45 3.68
CA GLN A 765 30.94 3.85 3.79
C GLN A 765 31.73 4.30 2.56
N LYS A 766 31.58 5.58 2.18
CA LYS A 766 32.25 6.18 1.02
C LYS A 766 33.67 6.69 1.30
N GLU A 767 33.93 7.09 2.54
CA GLU A 767 35.17 7.74 2.95
C GLU A 767 36.12 6.72 3.60
N ASP A 768 37.40 6.80 3.24
CA ASP A 768 38.47 5.95 3.76
C ASP A 768 39.01 6.55 5.07
N SER A 769 38.25 6.42 6.15
CA SER A 769 38.76 6.78 7.48
C SER A 769 39.80 5.76 7.96
N PRO A 770 40.79 6.16 8.77
CA PRO A 770 41.81 5.24 9.29
C PRO A 770 41.21 4.01 9.99
N GLN A 771 40.13 4.20 10.76
CA GLN A 771 39.42 3.13 11.47
C GLN A 771 38.71 2.17 10.50
N ARG A 772 38.03 2.69 9.47
CA ARG A 772 37.42 1.87 8.42
C ARG A 772 38.48 1.00 7.74
N LEU A 773 39.59 1.62 7.35
CA LEU A 773 40.68 0.94 6.65
C LEU A 773 41.34 -0.14 7.52
N ALA A 774 41.52 0.13 8.81
CA ALA A 774 42.04 -0.85 9.76
C ALA A 774 41.11 -2.07 9.85
N ILE A 775 39.81 -1.85 10.00
CA ILE A 775 38.82 -2.94 10.08
C ILE A 775 38.76 -3.76 8.78
N ILE A 776 38.77 -3.11 7.61
CA ILE A 776 38.77 -3.83 6.33
C ILE A 776 40.08 -4.62 6.15
N SER A 777 41.20 -4.14 6.70
CA SER A 777 42.48 -4.88 6.63
C SER A 777 42.43 -6.21 7.38
N GLU A 778 41.60 -6.32 8.42
CA GLU A 778 41.40 -7.58 9.14
C GLU A 778 40.59 -8.62 8.34
N LEU A 779 39.96 -8.21 7.24
CA LEU A 779 39.30 -9.11 6.28
C LEU A 779 40.28 -9.68 5.24
N VAL A 780 41.57 -9.32 5.30
CA VAL A 780 42.61 -9.86 4.41
C VAL A 780 43.17 -11.15 4.98
N GLU A 781 42.95 -12.24 4.26
CA GLU A 781 43.41 -13.59 4.57
C GLU A 781 44.52 -13.99 3.59
N GLY A 782 45.78 -13.75 3.96
CA GLY A 782 46.93 -13.92 3.06
C GLY A 782 46.94 -12.86 1.95
N GLU A 783 46.72 -13.29 0.70
CA GLU A 783 46.55 -12.40 -0.48
C GLU A 783 45.08 -12.24 -0.90
N CYS A 784 44.14 -12.80 -0.13
CA CYS A 784 42.71 -12.73 -0.41
C CYS A 784 42.02 -11.64 0.43
N LEU A 785 41.35 -10.68 -0.22
CA LEU A 785 40.43 -9.79 0.47
C LEU A 785 39.05 -10.45 0.53
N ASN A 786 38.68 -10.94 1.72
CA ASN A 786 37.43 -11.66 1.94
C ASN A 786 36.31 -10.70 2.36
N TRP A 787 35.73 -9.99 1.39
CA TRP A 787 34.68 -9.00 1.63
C TRP A 787 33.39 -9.63 2.15
N ASN A 788 33.04 -10.81 1.61
CA ASN A 788 31.92 -11.64 2.06
C ASN A 788 31.89 -11.77 3.59
N LYS A 789 33.04 -12.08 4.21
CA LYS A 789 33.16 -12.28 5.65
C LYS A 789 32.60 -11.12 6.47
N GLY A 790 32.80 -9.88 6.04
CA GLY A 790 32.29 -8.70 6.75
C GLY A 790 30.81 -8.39 6.46
N CYS A 791 30.19 -9.01 5.46
CA CYS A 791 28.77 -8.86 5.17
C CYS A 791 27.87 -9.76 6.02
N GLY A 792 28.44 -10.78 6.69
CA GLY A 792 27.75 -11.65 7.68
C GLY A 792 26.62 -12.49 7.12
N PHE A 793 26.59 -12.71 5.80
CA PHE A 793 25.58 -13.55 5.15
C PHE A 793 25.95 -15.04 5.16
N ASN A 794 27.12 -15.42 5.68
CA ASN A 794 27.56 -16.83 5.72
C ASN A 794 26.65 -17.72 6.57
N GLY A 795 26.13 -17.22 7.69
CA GLY A 795 25.17 -17.98 8.52
C GLY A 795 23.85 -18.30 7.82
N GLN A 796 23.53 -17.64 6.70
CA GLN A 796 22.36 -17.95 5.87
C GLN A 796 22.60 -19.15 4.93
N LEU A 797 23.85 -19.36 4.48
CA LEU A 797 24.20 -20.35 3.47
C LEU A 797 25.00 -21.55 4.01
N GLU A 798 25.66 -21.42 5.16
CA GLU A 798 26.46 -22.50 5.75
C GLU A 798 25.55 -23.65 6.23
N GLY A 799 25.69 -24.82 5.60
CA GLY A 799 24.82 -25.98 5.86
C GLY A 799 23.41 -25.85 5.27
N ALA A 800 23.14 -24.84 4.45
CA ALA A 800 21.84 -24.62 3.82
C ALA A 800 21.57 -25.67 2.72
N SER A 801 20.31 -26.11 2.60
CA SER A 801 19.87 -26.90 1.44
C SER A 801 19.94 -26.06 0.17
N GLU A 802 20.07 -26.71 -1.00
CA GLU A 802 20.03 -26.03 -2.30
C GLU A 802 18.77 -25.16 -2.46
N LYS A 803 17.64 -25.62 -1.90
CA LYS A 803 16.40 -24.86 -1.80
C LYS A 803 16.57 -23.56 -1.01
N ARG A 804 17.18 -23.59 0.18
CA ARG A 804 17.40 -22.40 1.01
C ARG A 804 18.37 -21.42 0.35
N MET A 805 19.40 -21.91 -0.33
CA MET A 805 20.31 -21.05 -1.11
C MET A 805 19.56 -20.34 -2.26
N THR A 806 18.68 -21.09 -2.95
CA THR A 806 17.82 -20.55 -4.02
C THR A 806 16.79 -19.55 -3.48
N ASP A 807 16.15 -19.84 -2.35
CA ASP A 807 15.14 -18.97 -1.73
C ASP A 807 15.78 -17.67 -1.19
N SER A 808 16.99 -17.73 -0.63
CA SER A 808 17.76 -16.56 -0.19
C SER A 808 18.06 -15.61 -1.34
N HIS A 809 18.30 -16.17 -2.53
CA HIS A 809 18.56 -15.43 -3.76
C HIS A 809 17.27 -14.91 -4.42
N ARG A 810 16.17 -15.67 -4.32
CA ARG A 810 14.85 -15.32 -4.89
C ARG A 810 14.08 -14.27 -4.09
N PHE A 811 14.23 -14.26 -2.77
CA PHE A 811 13.47 -13.38 -1.87
C PHE A 811 14.36 -12.44 -1.04
N PRO A 812 15.22 -11.62 -1.65
CA PRO A 812 16.16 -10.76 -0.91
C PRO A 812 15.44 -9.82 0.06
N ASP A 813 14.20 -9.44 -0.23
CA ASP A 813 13.38 -8.55 0.60
C ASP A 813 12.93 -9.18 1.92
N ILE A 814 12.72 -10.49 1.96
CA ILE A 814 12.34 -11.23 3.18
C ILE A 814 13.54 -11.25 4.14
N TYR A 815 14.74 -11.46 3.61
CA TYR A 815 15.98 -11.56 4.39
C TYR A 815 16.57 -10.19 4.76
N MET A 816 16.40 -9.17 3.91
CA MET A 816 16.89 -7.81 4.15
C MET A 816 15.86 -6.89 4.82
N GLN A 817 14.59 -7.30 4.88
CA GLN A 817 13.44 -6.54 5.41
C GLN A 817 13.30 -5.12 4.83
N HIS A 818 13.83 -4.89 3.61
CA HIS A 818 13.74 -3.61 2.90
C HIS A 818 14.26 -3.75 1.46
N GLN A 819 13.44 -3.34 0.47
CA GLN A 819 13.91 -3.21 -0.92
C GLN A 819 15.01 -2.14 -1.04
N ASN A 820 15.99 -2.31 -1.93
CA ASN A 820 17.01 -1.32 -2.32
C ASN A 820 18.18 -1.02 -1.35
N MET A 821 18.58 -1.91 -0.44
CA MET A 821 19.75 -1.62 0.42
C MET A 821 21.12 -1.73 -0.27
N LEU A 822 21.24 -2.51 -1.35
CA LEU A 822 22.51 -2.77 -2.07
C LEU A 822 22.44 -2.55 -3.59
N GLY A 823 21.30 -2.08 -4.10
CA GLY A 823 21.06 -1.78 -5.52
C GLY A 823 21.58 -0.44 -6.03
N GLU A 824 22.53 0.20 -5.34
CA GLU A 824 23.17 1.41 -5.85
C GLU A 824 24.70 1.35 -5.70
N PRO A 825 25.46 2.06 -6.55
CA PRO A 825 26.95 2.09 -6.59
C PRO A 825 27.61 2.74 -5.34
N LYS A 826 26.96 2.69 -4.18
CA LYS A 826 27.37 3.32 -2.92
C LYS A 826 28.40 2.50 -2.13
N THR A 827 28.52 1.19 -2.37
CA THR A 827 29.59 0.36 -1.79
C THR A 827 30.91 0.65 -2.51
N ARG A 828 31.94 1.02 -1.75
CA ARG A 828 33.24 1.45 -2.28
C ARG A 828 34.35 0.60 -1.70
N LEU A 829 35.12 -0.08 -2.57
CA LEU A 829 36.35 -0.73 -2.13
C LEU A 829 37.38 0.35 -1.73
N PRO A 830 38.15 0.13 -0.65
CA PRO A 830 39.13 1.10 -0.21
C PRO A 830 40.19 1.32 -1.29
N LYS A 831 40.66 2.58 -1.43
CA LYS A 831 41.68 2.91 -2.44
C LYS A 831 43.05 2.31 -2.12
N THR A 832 43.35 2.20 -0.83
CA THR A 832 44.61 1.71 -0.28
C THR A 832 44.32 0.98 1.01
N LEU A 833 44.90 -0.20 1.20
CA LEU A 833 44.85 -0.92 2.47
C LEU A 833 46.11 -0.59 3.31
N PRO A 834 45.97 -0.41 4.64
CA PRO A 834 47.08 -0.20 5.58
C PRO A 834 48.14 -1.30 5.57
N VAL A 835 47.76 -2.53 5.22
CA VAL A 835 48.67 -3.69 5.14
C VAL A 835 49.19 -3.82 3.71
N SER A 836 50.51 -3.99 3.55
CA SER A 836 51.19 -4.06 2.24
C SER A 836 50.98 -5.38 1.48
N SER A 837 49.89 -6.11 1.73
CA SER A 837 49.60 -7.37 1.06
C SER A 837 49.18 -7.10 -0.39
N LYS A 838 49.87 -7.74 -1.32
CA LYS A 838 49.43 -7.80 -2.71
C LYS A 838 48.12 -8.59 -2.75
N ILE A 839 47.01 -7.96 -3.12
CA ILE A 839 45.71 -8.63 -3.21
C ILE A 839 45.61 -9.31 -4.57
N THR A 840 45.73 -10.64 -4.58
CA THR A 840 45.62 -11.47 -5.79
C THR A 840 44.28 -12.19 -5.88
N GLU A 841 43.50 -12.23 -4.80
CA GLU A 841 42.17 -12.82 -4.76
C GLU A 841 41.17 -11.85 -4.11
N LEU A 842 39.99 -11.70 -4.72
CA LEU A 842 38.91 -10.85 -4.21
C LEU A 842 37.63 -11.67 -4.11
N ASN A 843 37.17 -11.91 -2.88
CA ASN A 843 35.94 -12.65 -2.62
C ASN A 843 34.80 -11.68 -2.28
N LEU A 844 33.93 -11.44 -3.26
CA LEU A 844 32.70 -10.64 -3.18
C LEU A 844 31.45 -11.53 -3.33
N SER A 845 31.57 -12.84 -3.08
CA SER A 845 30.43 -13.75 -3.16
C SER A 845 29.40 -13.45 -2.06
N ASN A 846 28.13 -13.77 -2.32
CA ASN A 846 27.04 -13.67 -1.35
C ASN A 846 27.00 -12.31 -0.62
N CYS A 847 27.18 -11.23 -1.37
CA CYS A 847 27.21 -9.87 -0.84
C CYS A 847 25.94 -9.09 -1.23
N TYR A 848 24.95 -9.75 -1.83
CA TYR A 848 23.69 -9.17 -2.34
C TYR A 848 23.93 -7.94 -3.25
N LEU A 849 25.00 -7.96 -4.04
CA LEU A 849 25.39 -6.85 -4.91
C LEU A 849 24.47 -6.76 -6.13
N GLY A 850 23.83 -5.60 -6.35
CA GLY A 850 23.15 -5.29 -7.62
C GLY A 850 24.11 -4.76 -8.70
N ALA A 851 25.26 -4.23 -8.30
CA ALA A 851 26.32 -3.78 -9.18
C ALA A 851 27.69 -3.96 -8.51
N LEU A 852 28.77 -4.04 -9.29
CA LEU A 852 30.13 -4.10 -8.74
C LEU A 852 30.46 -2.84 -7.92
N PRO A 853 31.16 -2.98 -6.77
CA PRO A 853 31.61 -1.85 -5.99
C PRO A 853 32.49 -0.87 -6.77
N PHE A 854 32.36 0.43 -6.48
CA PHE A 854 33.27 1.44 -7.03
C PHE A 854 34.69 1.21 -6.50
N GLY A 855 35.69 1.34 -7.38
CA GLY A 855 37.10 1.16 -7.01
C GLY A 855 37.63 -0.24 -7.26
N ILE A 856 36.83 -1.16 -7.81
CA ILE A 856 37.30 -2.49 -8.22
C ILE A 856 38.44 -2.40 -9.24
N GLU A 857 38.44 -1.35 -10.08
CA GLU A 857 39.50 -1.08 -11.05
C GLU A 857 40.89 -0.81 -10.43
N LEU A 858 40.96 -0.60 -9.12
CA LEU A 858 42.21 -0.34 -8.39
C LEU A 858 42.94 -1.63 -8.01
N TYR A 859 42.25 -2.77 -8.04
CA TYR A 859 42.79 -4.07 -7.65
C TYR A 859 43.40 -4.80 -8.87
N THR A 860 44.35 -4.15 -9.53
CA THR A 860 44.89 -4.59 -10.83
C THR A 860 45.68 -5.91 -10.78
N ASP A 861 46.14 -6.29 -9.59
CA ASP A 861 46.89 -7.52 -9.33
C ASP A 861 45.99 -8.75 -9.09
N VAL A 862 44.65 -8.57 -9.07
CA VAL A 862 43.71 -9.66 -8.82
C VAL A 862 43.71 -10.65 -9.97
N THR A 863 43.97 -11.91 -9.61
CA THR A 863 43.96 -13.10 -10.47
C THR A 863 42.69 -13.93 -10.30
N LYS A 864 42.03 -13.86 -9.14
CA LYS A 864 40.75 -14.56 -8.89
C LYS A 864 39.69 -13.61 -8.32
N LEU A 865 38.51 -13.58 -8.94
CA LEU A 865 37.37 -12.78 -8.51
C LEU A 865 36.13 -13.66 -8.39
N SER A 866 35.59 -13.76 -7.18
CA SER A 866 34.31 -14.43 -6.95
C SER A 866 33.20 -13.40 -6.74
N LEU A 867 32.16 -13.49 -7.57
CA LEU A 867 30.93 -12.68 -7.54
C LEU A 867 29.69 -13.56 -7.46
N ARG A 868 29.88 -14.81 -7.04
CA ARG A 868 28.84 -15.81 -6.92
C ARG A 868 27.73 -15.39 -5.96
N PHE A 869 26.48 -15.79 -6.22
CA PHE A 869 25.32 -15.49 -5.37
C PHE A 869 25.15 -13.98 -5.11
N ASN A 870 25.10 -13.19 -6.18
CA ASN A 870 24.77 -11.77 -6.13
C ASN A 870 23.59 -11.49 -7.07
N HIS A 871 23.19 -10.23 -7.24
CA HIS A 871 22.07 -9.82 -8.08
C HIS A 871 22.56 -8.95 -9.24
N LEU A 872 23.74 -9.27 -9.79
CA LEU A 872 24.35 -8.47 -10.86
C LEU A 872 23.58 -8.67 -12.16
N GLU A 873 23.15 -7.57 -12.76
CA GLU A 873 22.51 -7.53 -14.08
C GLU A 873 23.51 -7.19 -15.21
N ASP A 874 24.61 -6.51 -14.87
CA ASP A 874 25.69 -6.16 -15.80
C ASP A 874 27.03 -5.99 -15.06
N LEU A 875 28.14 -5.96 -15.82
CA LEU A 875 29.49 -5.69 -15.34
C LEU A 875 30.02 -4.37 -15.91
N PRO A 876 30.55 -3.46 -15.08
CA PRO A 876 31.04 -2.17 -15.54
C PRO A 876 32.22 -2.31 -16.50
N ALA A 877 32.28 -1.45 -17.51
CA ALA A 877 33.38 -1.41 -18.49
C ALA A 877 34.78 -1.29 -17.86
N LYS A 878 34.87 -0.72 -16.65
CA LYS A 878 36.12 -0.58 -15.89
C LYS A 878 36.70 -1.91 -15.39
N LEU A 879 35.93 -3.01 -15.39
CA LEU A 879 36.42 -4.34 -15.01
C LEU A 879 37.62 -4.78 -15.88
N VAL A 880 37.73 -4.26 -17.10
CA VAL A 880 38.89 -4.47 -18.00
C VAL A 880 40.24 -4.09 -17.39
N LYS A 881 40.25 -3.29 -16.31
CA LYS A 881 41.49 -2.89 -15.61
C LYS A 881 42.10 -4.01 -14.78
N LEU A 882 41.36 -5.08 -14.48
CA LEU A 882 41.88 -6.29 -13.83
C LEU A 882 42.57 -7.15 -14.89
N THR A 883 43.71 -6.67 -15.40
CA THR A 883 44.41 -7.27 -16.54
C THR A 883 45.02 -8.63 -16.22
N GLU A 884 45.20 -8.93 -14.94
CA GLU A 884 45.75 -10.19 -14.43
C GLU A 884 44.67 -11.23 -14.10
N LEU A 885 43.38 -10.94 -14.31
CA LEU A 885 42.30 -11.84 -13.92
C LEU A 885 42.32 -13.15 -14.72
N GLU A 886 42.52 -14.26 -14.03
CA GLU A 886 42.56 -15.61 -14.57
C GLU A 886 41.30 -16.42 -14.24
N GLU A 887 40.65 -16.14 -13.10
CA GLU A 887 39.47 -16.89 -12.65
C GLU A 887 38.35 -15.95 -12.26
N LEU A 888 37.17 -16.15 -12.84
CA LEU A 888 35.98 -15.34 -12.58
C LEU A 888 34.77 -16.24 -12.35
N ASP A 889 34.15 -16.09 -11.18
CA ASP A 889 32.89 -16.79 -10.83
C ASP A 889 31.74 -15.78 -10.80
N LEU A 890 30.82 -15.92 -11.77
CA LEU A 890 29.60 -15.13 -11.94
C LEU A 890 28.34 -15.97 -11.68
N SER A 891 28.48 -17.17 -11.11
CA SER A 891 27.34 -18.07 -10.95
C SER A 891 26.29 -17.52 -9.98
N TYR A 892 25.01 -17.85 -10.20
CA TYR A 892 23.88 -17.34 -9.40
C TYR A 892 23.84 -15.79 -9.37
N ASN A 893 23.58 -15.19 -10.52
CA ASN A 893 23.40 -13.74 -10.72
C ASN A 893 22.13 -13.46 -11.55
N HIS A 894 21.92 -12.21 -12.03
CA HIS A 894 20.71 -11.76 -12.73
C HIS A 894 21.00 -11.18 -14.13
N PHE A 895 21.97 -11.74 -14.86
CA PHE A 895 22.30 -11.33 -16.22
C PHE A 895 21.21 -11.72 -17.21
N ASP A 896 20.69 -10.73 -17.94
CA ASP A 896 19.79 -10.93 -19.09
C ASP A 896 20.57 -11.21 -20.39
N GLU A 897 21.83 -10.76 -20.47
CA GLU A 897 22.73 -11.03 -21.60
C GLU A 897 24.16 -11.32 -21.14
N PHE A 898 24.93 -12.01 -21.99
CA PHE A 898 26.33 -12.29 -21.70
C PHE A 898 27.17 -11.01 -21.67
N PRO A 899 27.86 -10.66 -20.56
CA PRO A 899 28.51 -9.36 -20.42
C PRO A 899 29.66 -9.14 -21.40
N LYS A 900 29.52 -8.14 -22.28
CA LYS A 900 30.50 -7.84 -23.36
C LYS A 900 31.89 -7.48 -22.84
N VAL A 901 32.01 -6.99 -21.61
CA VAL A 901 33.30 -6.66 -20.98
C VAL A 901 34.21 -7.87 -20.84
N LEU A 902 33.65 -9.08 -20.71
CA LEU A 902 34.42 -10.32 -20.56
C LEU A 902 35.34 -10.57 -21.77
N PHE A 903 34.93 -10.16 -22.98
CA PHE A 903 35.76 -10.26 -24.19
C PHE A 903 37.11 -9.52 -24.09
N LYS A 904 37.26 -8.61 -23.13
CA LYS A 904 38.46 -7.81 -22.92
C LYS A 904 39.41 -8.38 -21.87
N LEU A 905 39.00 -9.38 -21.08
CA LEU A 905 39.80 -9.98 -20.01
C LEU A 905 40.73 -11.07 -20.55
N LYS A 906 41.80 -10.66 -21.25
CA LYS A 906 42.64 -11.55 -22.08
C LYS A 906 43.38 -12.68 -21.36
N LYS A 907 43.47 -12.66 -20.03
CA LYS A 907 44.12 -13.70 -19.23
C LYS A 907 43.15 -14.69 -18.59
N LEU A 908 41.85 -14.58 -18.85
CA LEU A 908 40.84 -15.44 -18.25
C LEU A 908 41.05 -16.90 -18.69
N LYS A 909 41.24 -17.79 -17.70
CA LYS A 909 41.44 -19.24 -17.84
C LYS A 909 40.27 -20.04 -17.29
N ARG A 910 39.48 -19.49 -16.36
CA ARG A 910 38.26 -20.12 -15.84
C ARG A 910 37.13 -19.12 -15.71
N LEU A 911 35.96 -19.50 -16.20
CA LEU A 911 34.70 -18.76 -16.07
C LEU A 911 33.60 -19.68 -15.57
N ASP A 912 33.03 -19.39 -14.41
CA ASP A 912 31.79 -20.02 -13.95
C ASP A 912 30.61 -19.08 -14.24
N PHE A 913 29.72 -19.53 -15.11
CA PHE A 913 28.55 -18.78 -15.60
C PHE A 913 27.26 -19.61 -15.45
N ARG A 914 27.23 -20.54 -14.49
CA ARG A 914 26.01 -21.31 -14.15
C ARG A 914 24.97 -20.44 -13.47
N ARG A 915 23.69 -20.67 -13.77
CA ARG A 915 22.55 -19.92 -13.28
C ARG A 915 22.79 -18.40 -13.35
N PRO A 916 23.16 -17.87 -14.53
CA PRO A 916 23.60 -16.48 -14.65
C PRO A 916 22.44 -15.49 -14.63
N SER A 917 21.22 -15.95 -14.92
CA SER A 917 19.99 -15.14 -15.06
C SER A 917 19.10 -15.20 -13.83
N GLN A 918 18.19 -14.22 -13.69
CA GLN A 918 17.29 -14.11 -12.55
C GLN A 918 16.40 -15.37 -12.44
N PRO A 919 16.33 -16.03 -11.27
CA PRO A 919 15.44 -17.17 -11.08
C PRO A 919 13.97 -16.73 -11.11
N ASP A 920 13.09 -17.60 -11.61
CA ASP A 920 11.66 -17.31 -11.62
C ASP A 920 11.12 -17.15 -10.19
N TYR A 921 10.27 -16.13 -9.99
CA TYR A 921 9.75 -15.79 -8.68
C TYR A 921 8.83 -16.87 -8.09
N ARG A 922 8.41 -17.90 -8.83
CA ARG A 922 7.56 -19.00 -8.34
C ARG A 922 8.30 -20.32 -8.22
N THR A 923 9.17 -20.61 -9.18
CA THR A 923 9.79 -21.91 -9.41
C THR A 923 11.30 -21.93 -9.15
N GLY A 924 11.93 -20.77 -8.98
CA GLY A 924 13.37 -20.66 -8.76
C GLY A 924 14.16 -21.00 -10.03
N TYR A 925 15.17 -21.86 -9.91
CA TYR A 925 15.92 -22.44 -11.04
C TYR A 925 15.27 -23.72 -11.56
N GLY A 926 13.94 -23.71 -11.71
CA GLY A 926 13.12 -24.87 -12.13
C GLY A 926 13.19 -25.16 -13.63
N SER A 927 12.27 -26.00 -14.13
CA SER A 927 12.21 -26.39 -15.55
C SER A 927 12.03 -25.21 -16.51
N ASP A 928 11.46 -24.12 -16.03
CA ASP A 928 11.12 -22.94 -16.83
C ASP A 928 12.22 -21.87 -16.76
N TYR A 929 13.35 -22.18 -16.10
CA TYR A 929 14.50 -21.30 -16.01
C TYR A 929 15.25 -21.24 -17.35
N GLU A 930 15.19 -20.09 -18.01
CA GLU A 930 15.97 -19.82 -19.22
C GLU A 930 17.34 -19.22 -18.84
N SER A 931 18.39 -20.00 -19.05
CA SER A 931 19.77 -19.59 -18.78
C SER A 931 20.39 -18.85 -19.96
N VAL A 932 21.10 -17.74 -19.71
CA VAL A 932 21.92 -17.08 -20.72
C VAL A 932 23.16 -17.92 -21.04
N ALA A 933 23.20 -18.46 -22.25
CA ALA A 933 24.33 -19.26 -22.73
C ALA A 933 25.58 -18.41 -23.03
N VAL A 934 26.77 -19.00 -22.84
CA VAL A 934 28.03 -18.36 -23.24
C VAL A 934 28.17 -18.37 -24.78
N PRO A 935 28.27 -17.19 -25.44
CA PRO A 935 28.29 -17.13 -26.91
C PRO A 935 29.47 -17.87 -27.53
N GLN A 936 29.26 -18.53 -28.68
CA GLN A 936 30.34 -19.20 -29.42
C GLN A 936 31.52 -18.27 -29.72
N ALA A 937 31.25 -17.00 -30.05
CA ALA A 937 32.29 -16.01 -30.30
C ALA A 937 33.21 -15.79 -29.09
N PHE A 938 32.73 -15.98 -27.86
CA PHE A 938 33.56 -15.93 -26.65
C PHE A 938 34.43 -17.17 -26.55
N ARG A 939 33.86 -18.37 -26.80
CA ARG A 939 34.59 -19.64 -26.82
C ARG A 939 35.74 -19.61 -27.84
N ASP A 940 35.49 -19.08 -29.03
CA ASP A 940 36.51 -18.94 -30.08
C ASP A 940 37.61 -17.94 -29.70
N ALA A 941 37.25 -16.87 -28.97
CA ALA A 941 38.19 -15.87 -28.50
C ALA A 941 39.04 -16.32 -27.29
N PHE A 942 38.58 -17.35 -26.57
CA PHE A 942 39.19 -17.88 -25.34
C PHE A 942 39.22 -19.44 -25.36
N PRO A 943 39.95 -20.06 -26.31
CA PRO A 943 39.87 -21.51 -26.54
C PRO A 943 40.40 -22.34 -25.37
N ASP A 944 41.30 -21.79 -24.55
CA ASP A 944 41.89 -22.45 -23.39
C ASP A 944 41.16 -22.13 -22.07
N CYS A 945 40.04 -21.39 -22.12
CA CYS A 945 39.27 -21.04 -20.94
C CYS A 945 38.28 -22.15 -20.59
N GLU A 946 38.38 -22.67 -19.36
CA GLU A 946 37.41 -23.61 -18.81
C GLU A 946 36.11 -22.86 -18.46
N ILE A 947 35.02 -23.20 -19.13
CA ILE A 947 33.71 -22.56 -18.97
C ILE A 947 32.75 -23.54 -18.31
N GLN A 948 32.18 -23.17 -17.15
CA GLN A 948 31.09 -23.89 -16.51
C GLN A 948 29.77 -23.15 -16.79
N GLU A 949 28.80 -23.82 -17.43
CA GLU A 949 27.44 -23.33 -17.69
C GLU A 949 26.44 -24.49 -17.48
N ASP A 950 25.14 -24.19 -17.34
CA ASP A 950 24.09 -25.21 -17.14
C ASP A 950 23.58 -25.82 -18.45
#